data_AF-A0A3Q1D6W5-F1
#
_entry.id   AF-A0A3Q1D6W5-F1
#
_cell.length_a   1.000
_cell.length_b   1.000
_cell.length_c   1.000
_cell.angle_alpha   90.00
_cell.angle_beta   90.00
_cell.angle_gamma   90.00
#
_symmetry.space_group_name_H-M   'P 1'
#
loop_
_entity.id
_entity.type
_entity.pdbx_description
1 polymer ?
#
loop_
_entity_poly.entity_id
_entity_poly.type
_entity_poly.pdbx_seq_one_letter_code
_entity_poly.pdbx_strand_id
1 'polypeptide(L)'
;MHQLPVVTLVLVALCSLGSVDSSAYDKIVTHSRIRARNEGPNVCALQQVLGTKKKYFSTCRNWYKGSICGKKAVVIYECCPGYMKLEGMRGCPAVAPIDHVYGTLGLVKATTTQQYSDISKLREEIEGKGSFTMFAPSNDAWDQLEDHVRAALVSNVNIELYNALHFHMVNRRLLTKDLKNGMSLTSMYNDLGLYINHYSNGVVTVNCARIIHGNQVATNGVVHVIDRVISAVGNTIKDILDVNEDLSSFSAAAIASEIMDKLDKPGQFTLFAPTNEAFDKLSPGYLERIMGDKTIIAALVNYHLLNSVQCAEAIMAGSVYETAEGSTIEIGCDGDTLTVNGIKMVLKKDIVASNGVIHLIDQVLIPNSAKEVMELMGASQSTFSDMVSELGLSAALGAKTEYTLLAPVNAAFTNEVMSTDQTLLRVILENHILKLKVTLGELYNGQLLETIAGKLLRVFIYRTAVCIENACMTRGGKEGSNGALHVLRSLIKPADKTLYELLIADGRFKIFLSLMETAGLDELLKQEGSYTIFAPTDDAFDGLSKEDFALLKSDLNALRTILLYHISNGVFINGGLEGGVTNLLKTFQGNNLQVLSVNNSIHVNSVDVPDSDLMATNGVIHVVKNVLYPGDLPVGRQDLLVLLRKLIKYIQIQFVSGFSYAEIPLTFLKRTITTTHYIEVPDSTKVIRVIEGEPTITKVTRVIETEPTVTKVVVEGEPVITKVTRVIEGDPSITKVTRVIEGDPALTKVTRVIEGDPALTTVTRVVEGDPSRSKVTRVIKGGSTITKVTRVIDGTEVDADGKRVTGGARYTTANEPQIIEGPDFSKITTIHGNPSLIDEESERITKIIQEGGRFAAARKAPAGMRRRARLVRRHHKPRE
;
A
#
# COMPACT_ATOMS: atom_id res chain seq x y z
N MET A 1 12.18 -76.30 12.39
CA MET A 1 11.52 -75.89 11.13
C MET A 1 10.96 -74.48 11.30
N HIS A 2 10.59 -73.83 10.20
CA HIS A 2 9.97 -72.50 10.02
C HIS A 2 9.29 -71.84 11.24
N GLN A 3 9.60 -70.59 11.61
CA GLN A 3 9.46 -69.29 10.89
C GLN A 3 8.01 -68.78 10.76
N LEU A 4 7.68 -67.74 11.53
CA LEU A 4 7.06 -66.43 11.16
C LEU A 4 6.80 -65.68 12.50
N PRO A 5 6.74 -64.33 12.55
CA PRO A 5 6.71 -63.38 11.44
C PRO A 5 7.85 -62.34 11.41
N VAL A 6 8.38 -62.05 10.22
CA VAL A 6 9.26 -60.89 9.95
C VAL A 6 8.86 -60.26 8.61
N VAL A 7 7.82 -59.41 8.62
CA VAL A 7 7.35 -58.68 7.42
C VAL A 7 6.92 -57.25 7.76
N THR A 8 6.16 -57.06 8.85
CA THR A 8 5.47 -55.80 9.19
C THR A 8 6.36 -54.65 9.65
N LEU A 9 7.67 -54.85 9.85
CA LEU A 9 8.59 -53.78 10.26
C LEU A 9 9.24 -53.03 9.07
N VAL A 10 9.34 -53.66 7.90
CA VAL A 10 10.09 -53.11 6.74
C VAL A 10 9.33 -51.96 6.06
N LEU A 11 7.99 -52.02 6.03
CA LEU A 11 7.16 -50.99 5.39
C LEU A 11 7.09 -49.66 6.17
N VAL A 12 7.37 -49.66 7.48
CA VAL A 12 7.47 -48.42 8.27
C VAL A 12 8.86 -47.80 8.13
N ALA A 13 9.92 -48.62 8.05
CA ALA A 13 11.30 -48.17 7.84
C ALA A 13 11.55 -47.49 6.48
N LEU A 14 10.68 -47.72 5.49
CA LEU A 14 10.73 -47.03 4.19
C LEU A 14 10.03 -45.66 4.18
N CYS A 15 9.19 -45.35 5.17
CA CYS A 15 8.55 -44.04 5.33
C CYS A 15 9.35 -43.05 6.18
N SER A 16 10.44 -43.49 6.81
CA SER A 16 11.38 -42.66 7.59
C SER A 16 12.70 -42.37 6.87
N LEU A 17 12.83 -42.74 5.59
CA LEU A 17 13.99 -42.40 4.74
C LEU A 17 13.98 -40.94 4.29
N GLY A 18 14.19 -40.05 5.26
CA GLY A 18 14.60 -38.66 5.06
C GLY A 18 13.50 -37.71 4.58
N SER A 19 13.25 -36.69 5.40
CA SER A 19 12.94 -35.36 4.89
C SER A 19 14.18 -34.82 4.16
N VAL A 20 14.41 -35.27 2.91
CA VAL A 20 15.53 -34.80 2.10
C VAL A 20 15.32 -33.31 1.83
N ASP A 21 16.26 -32.49 2.31
CA ASP A 21 16.27 -31.05 2.07
C ASP A 21 16.36 -30.77 0.57
N SER A 22 15.19 -30.53 -0.01
CA SER A 22 14.96 -30.33 -1.43
C SER A 22 14.85 -28.84 -1.70
N SER A 23 15.70 -28.33 -2.58
CA SER A 23 15.76 -26.90 -2.88
C SER A 23 14.53 -26.43 -3.66
N ALA A 24 14.37 -25.12 -3.80
CA ALA A 24 13.29 -24.56 -4.63
C ALA A 24 13.40 -25.04 -6.11
N TYR A 25 14.62 -25.28 -6.60
CA TYR A 25 14.87 -25.87 -7.92
C TYR A 25 14.36 -27.32 -7.97
N ASP A 26 14.78 -28.18 -7.03
CA ASP A 26 14.45 -29.62 -7.03
C ASP A 26 12.94 -29.86 -6.91
N LYS A 27 12.26 -29.05 -6.08
CA LYS A 27 10.79 -29.06 -5.93
C LYS A 27 10.09 -28.75 -7.25
N ILE A 28 10.57 -27.77 -8.02
CA ILE A 28 9.95 -27.37 -9.29
C ILE A 28 10.32 -28.32 -10.43
N VAL A 29 11.53 -28.88 -10.48
CA VAL A 29 11.89 -29.98 -11.40
C VAL A 29 11.03 -31.22 -11.12
N THR A 30 10.76 -31.54 -9.85
CA THR A 30 9.83 -32.61 -9.46
C THR A 30 8.40 -32.33 -9.96
N HIS A 31 7.89 -31.11 -9.78
CA HIS A 31 6.58 -30.73 -10.32
C HIS A 31 6.55 -30.75 -11.86
N SER A 32 7.63 -30.34 -12.53
CA SER A 32 7.80 -30.41 -13.99
C SER A 32 7.74 -31.85 -14.51
N ARG A 33 8.40 -32.79 -13.83
CA ARG A 33 8.33 -34.23 -14.10
C ARG A 33 6.92 -34.81 -13.89
N ILE A 34 6.19 -34.35 -12.87
CA ILE A 34 4.79 -34.76 -12.64
C ILE A 34 3.89 -34.30 -13.79
N ARG A 35 4.05 -33.05 -14.29
CA ARG A 35 3.32 -32.53 -15.45
C ARG A 35 3.61 -33.30 -16.74
N ALA A 36 4.86 -33.73 -16.94
CA ALA A 36 5.29 -34.50 -18.11
C ALA A 36 5.09 -36.03 -17.99
N ARG A 37 4.47 -36.54 -16.91
CA ARG A 37 4.33 -37.99 -16.66
C ARG A 37 3.68 -38.77 -17.81
N ASN A 38 2.81 -38.13 -18.57
CA ASN A 38 2.14 -38.74 -19.73
C ASN A 38 3.08 -38.90 -20.94
N GLU A 39 4.13 -38.08 -21.07
CA GLU A 39 5.05 -38.14 -22.20
C GLU A 39 6.04 -39.30 -22.10
N GLY A 40 6.41 -39.69 -20.87
CA GLY A 40 7.16 -40.91 -20.60
C GLY A 40 7.98 -40.85 -19.30
N PRO A 41 8.81 -41.89 -19.02
CA PRO A 41 9.74 -41.88 -17.90
C PRO A 41 10.74 -40.72 -18.03
N ASN A 42 11.03 -40.07 -16.90
CA ASN A 42 12.04 -39.01 -16.74
C ASN A 42 11.95 -37.83 -17.75
N VAL A 43 10.79 -37.60 -18.36
CA VAL A 43 10.50 -36.38 -19.12
C VAL A 43 10.15 -35.25 -18.15
N CYS A 44 10.56 -34.03 -18.46
CA CYS A 44 10.23 -32.81 -17.75
C CYS A 44 9.49 -31.83 -18.69
N ALA A 45 8.49 -31.12 -18.15
CA ALA A 45 7.72 -30.11 -18.87
C ALA A 45 8.28 -28.70 -18.57
N LEU A 46 8.78 -28.01 -19.59
CA LEU A 46 9.28 -26.63 -19.48
C LEU A 46 8.34 -25.68 -20.23
N GLN A 47 8.35 -24.41 -19.84
CA GLN A 47 7.72 -23.34 -20.62
C GLN A 47 8.78 -22.59 -21.41
N GLN A 48 8.64 -22.55 -22.74
CA GLN A 48 9.44 -21.71 -23.62
C GLN A 48 8.66 -20.45 -24.00
N VAL A 49 9.30 -19.29 -23.93
CA VAL A 49 8.68 -18.00 -24.28
C VAL A 49 8.56 -17.90 -25.81
N LEU A 50 7.38 -17.58 -26.35
CA LEU A 50 7.22 -17.43 -27.80
C LEU A 50 8.07 -16.26 -28.32
N GLY A 51 8.78 -16.52 -29.42
CA GLY A 51 9.73 -15.58 -30.03
C GLY A 51 11.17 -15.69 -29.52
N THR A 52 11.46 -16.46 -28.45
CA THR A 52 12.82 -16.61 -27.91
C THR A 52 13.24 -18.07 -27.70
N LYS A 53 14.53 -18.30 -27.46
CA LYS A 53 15.07 -19.60 -27.04
C LYS A 53 14.89 -19.88 -25.53
N LYS A 54 14.39 -18.92 -24.74
CA LYS A 54 14.41 -19.00 -23.27
C LYS A 54 13.38 -20.00 -22.73
N LYS A 55 13.86 -20.92 -21.91
CA LYS A 55 13.11 -22.05 -21.32
C LYS A 55 13.17 -21.99 -19.80
N TYR A 56 12.04 -22.20 -19.15
CA TYR A 56 11.92 -22.13 -17.69
C TYR A 56 11.21 -23.35 -17.10
N PHE A 57 11.78 -23.87 -16.02
CA PHE A 57 11.07 -24.72 -15.05
C PHE A 57 10.20 -23.81 -14.18
N SER A 58 8.89 -23.73 -14.46
CA SER A 58 8.02 -22.72 -13.82
C SER A 58 7.20 -23.25 -12.63
N THR A 59 7.00 -22.38 -11.64
CA THR A 59 6.06 -22.59 -10.51
C THR A 59 4.65 -22.90 -11.01
N CYS A 60 3.80 -23.54 -10.21
CA CYS A 60 2.40 -23.77 -10.59
C CYS A 60 1.64 -22.46 -10.88
N ARG A 61 1.96 -21.36 -10.16
CA ARG A 61 1.37 -20.03 -10.38
C ARG A 61 1.70 -19.49 -11.78
N ASN A 62 2.94 -19.63 -12.23
CA ASN A 62 3.36 -19.15 -13.56
C ASN A 62 2.93 -20.11 -14.68
N TRP A 63 2.92 -21.43 -14.40
CA TRP A 63 2.44 -22.44 -15.34
C TRP A 63 1.00 -22.14 -15.81
N TYR A 64 0.06 -21.95 -14.88
CA TYR A 64 -1.35 -21.70 -15.21
C TYR A 64 -1.63 -20.31 -15.80
N LYS A 65 -0.70 -19.34 -15.74
CA LYS A 65 -0.83 -18.08 -16.48
C LYS A 65 -0.72 -18.26 -18.00
N GLY A 66 -0.03 -19.30 -18.47
CA GLY A 66 0.27 -19.49 -19.90
C GLY A 66 1.20 -18.41 -20.50
N SER A 67 1.83 -17.59 -19.67
CA SER A 67 2.68 -16.47 -20.06
C SER A 67 3.83 -16.25 -19.08
N ILE A 68 4.93 -15.72 -19.60
CA ILE A 68 6.14 -15.31 -18.86
C ILE A 68 6.53 -13.95 -19.43
N CYS A 69 6.80 -12.96 -18.58
CA CYS A 69 7.11 -11.58 -18.97
C CYS A 69 6.17 -11.03 -20.05
N GLY A 70 4.85 -11.06 -19.81
CA GLY A 70 3.81 -10.60 -20.74
C GLY A 70 3.61 -11.46 -22.00
N LYS A 71 4.62 -12.18 -22.47
CA LYS A 71 4.57 -12.99 -23.69
C LYS A 71 3.96 -14.37 -23.42
N LYS A 72 3.21 -14.90 -24.38
CA LYS A 72 2.67 -16.27 -24.34
C LYS A 72 3.82 -17.29 -24.26
N ALA A 73 3.66 -18.31 -23.43
CA ALA A 73 4.64 -19.38 -23.26
C ALA A 73 4.06 -20.74 -23.70
N VAL A 74 4.77 -21.45 -24.56
CA VAL A 74 4.40 -22.80 -25.01
C VAL A 74 5.05 -23.86 -24.13
N VAL A 75 4.35 -24.98 -23.95
CA VAL A 75 4.89 -26.14 -23.23
C VAL A 75 5.75 -26.96 -24.18
N ILE A 76 6.97 -27.27 -23.73
CA ILE A 76 7.90 -28.19 -24.39
C ILE A 76 8.26 -29.34 -23.45
N TYR A 77 8.63 -30.48 -24.03
CA TYR A 77 8.92 -31.72 -23.31
C TYR A 77 10.32 -32.24 -23.63
N GLU A 78 11.21 -32.12 -22.65
CA GLU A 78 12.62 -32.48 -22.75
C GLU A 78 12.97 -33.50 -21.65
N CYS A 79 14.15 -34.12 -21.70
CA CYS A 79 14.57 -34.97 -20.60
C CYS A 79 14.85 -34.14 -19.35
N CYS A 80 14.47 -34.65 -18.18
CA CYS A 80 14.94 -34.07 -16.92
C CYS A 80 16.48 -34.18 -16.85
N PRO A 81 17.17 -33.28 -16.12
CA PRO A 81 18.62 -33.37 -15.92
C PRO A 81 19.07 -34.76 -15.45
N GLY A 82 20.19 -35.26 -15.98
CA GLY A 82 20.69 -36.61 -15.75
C GLY A 82 20.05 -37.72 -16.61
N TYR A 83 19.10 -37.45 -17.51
CA TYR A 83 18.43 -38.47 -18.33
C TYR A 83 18.49 -38.19 -19.84
N MET A 84 18.39 -39.26 -20.65
CA MET A 84 18.44 -39.19 -22.11
C MET A 84 17.39 -40.10 -22.78
N LYS A 85 17.07 -39.79 -24.05
CA LYS A 85 16.22 -40.62 -24.89
C LYS A 85 17.01 -41.82 -25.44
N LEU A 86 16.31 -42.93 -25.69
CA LEU A 86 16.80 -44.05 -26.50
C LEU A 86 15.94 -44.16 -27.75
N GLU A 87 16.52 -44.58 -28.87
CA GLU A 87 15.78 -44.75 -30.13
C GLU A 87 14.67 -45.79 -30.00
N GLY A 88 13.54 -45.55 -30.65
CA GLY A 88 12.32 -46.37 -30.55
C GLY A 88 11.60 -46.33 -29.19
N MET A 89 12.18 -45.74 -28.13
CA MET A 89 11.59 -45.72 -26.80
C MET A 89 10.86 -44.42 -26.48
N ARG A 90 9.78 -44.53 -25.69
CA ARG A 90 9.00 -43.36 -25.22
C ARG A 90 9.68 -42.68 -24.03
N GLY A 91 9.72 -41.35 -24.05
CA GLY A 91 10.29 -40.52 -22.98
C GLY A 91 11.81 -40.58 -22.93
N CYS A 92 12.37 -40.56 -21.71
CA CYS A 92 13.81 -40.57 -21.45
C CYS A 92 14.15 -41.72 -20.49
N PRO A 93 14.12 -42.99 -20.97
CA PRO A 93 14.25 -44.16 -20.13
C PRO A 93 15.66 -44.39 -19.57
N ALA A 94 16.69 -43.87 -20.25
CA ALA A 94 18.09 -44.01 -19.84
C ALA A 94 18.53 -42.85 -18.93
N VAL A 95 19.39 -43.17 -17.97
CA VAL A 95 20.25 -42.19 -17.29
C VAL A 95 21.38 -41.83 -18.26
N ALA A 96 21.81 -40.58 -18.29
CA ALA A 96 23.00 -40.20 -19.06
C ALA A 96 24.24 -40.92 -18.48
N PRO A 97 25.20 -41.35 -19.31
CA PRO A 97 26.45 -41.92 -18.80
C PRO A 97 27.18 -40.87 -17.95
N ILE A 98 27.72 -41.27 -16.81
CA ILE A 98 28.62 -40.41 -16.05
C ILE A 98 30.00 -40.47 -16.69
N ASP A 99 30.58 -39.30 -16.89
CA ASP A 99 31.91 -39.12 -17.46
C ASP A 99 32.69 -38.12 -16.59
N HIS A 100 33.98 -37.88 -16.84
CA HIS A 100 34.68 -36.76 -16.22
C HIS A 100 34.08 -35.41 -16.68
N VAL A 101 34.40 -34.32 -15.97
CA VAL A 101 33.80 -33.00 -16.22
C VAL A 101 33.95 -32.57 -17.68
N TYR A 102 35.13 -32.79 -18.29
CA TYR A 102 35.34 -32.49 -19.73
C TYR A 102 34.37 -33.24 -20.68
N GLY A 103 34.19 -34.55 -20.52
CA GLY A 103 33.26 -35.32 -21.36
C GLY A 103 31.80 -34.94 -21.07
N THR A 104 31.49 -34.64 -19.81
CA THR A 104 30.18 -34.15 -19.37
C THR A 104 29.80 -32.84 -20.08
N LEU A 105 30.74 -31.94 -20.40
CA LEU A 105 30.47 -30.73 -21.22
C LEU A 105 29.84 -31.08 -22.58
N GLY A 106 30.34 -32.14 -23.23
CA GLY A 106 29.80 -32.66 -24.48
C GLY A 106 28.39 -33.25 -24.32
N LEU A 107 28.18 -34.06 -23.28
CA LEU A 107 26.87 -34.65 -22.96
C LEU A 107 25.77 -33.59 -22.72
N VAL A 108 26.12 -32.47 -22.08
CA VAL A 108 25.19 -31.35 -21.83
C VAL A 108 25.13 -30.33 -22.99
N LYS A 109 25.83 -30.60 -24.09
CA LYS A 109 25.93 -29.76 -25.30
C LYS A 109 26.55 -28.36 -25.09
N ALA A 110 27.40 -28.20 -24.07
CA ALA A 110 28.25 -27.03 -23.89
C ALA A 110 29.55 -27.17 -24.72
N THR A 111 29.41 -27.48 -26.01
CA THR A 111 30.53 -27.87 -26.87
C THR A 111 31.54 -26.75 -27.11
N THR A 112 31.10 -25.49 -27.12
CA THR A 112 32.02 -24.34 -27.20
C THR A 112 32.89 -24.25 -25.95
N THR A 113 32.31 -24.44 -24.76
CA THR A 113 33.04 -24.51 -23.49
C THR A 113 33.99 -25.72 -23.43
N GLN A 114 33.57 -26.87 -24.00
CA GLN A 114 34.42 -28.05 -24.13
C GLN A 114 35.65 -27.78 -25.01
N GLN A 115 35.45 -27.24 -26.22
CA GLN A 115 36.54 -26.86 -27.12
C GLN A 115 37.48 -25.82 -26.48
N TYR A 116 36.94 -24.85 -25.74
CA TYR A 116 37.73 -23.85 -25.04
C TYR A 116 38.52 -24.43 -23.86
N SER A 117 38.04 -25.49 -23.21
CA SER A 117 38.79 -26.24 -22.19
C SER A 117 39.93 -27.09 -22.78
N ASP A 118 39.76 -27.59 -24.02
CA ASP A 118 40.77 -28.33 -24.77
C ASP A 118 41.94 -27.40 -25.17
N ILE A 119 41.66 -26.30 -25.88
CA ILE A 119 42.70 -25.39 -26.39
C ILE A 119 43.39 -24.55 -25.31
N SER A 120 42.78 -24.38 -24.13
CA SER A 120 43.40 -23.70 -22.98
C SER A 120 44.27 -24.62 -22.10
N LYS A 121 44.31 -25.93 -22.38
CA LYS A 121 44.93 -26.98 -21.54
C LYS A 121 44.23 -27.29 -20.22
N LEU A 122 43.14 -26.59 -19.88
CA LEU A 122 42.31 -26.91 -18.71
C LEU A 122 41.87 -28.39 -18.69
N ARG A 123 41.66 -28.97 -19.87
CA ARG A 123 41.23 -30.36 -20.06
C ARG A 123 41.96 -31.37 -19.18
N GLU A 124 43.30 -31.35 -19.10
CA GLU A 124 44.07 -32.35 -18.36
C GLU A 124 43.71 -32.38 -16.86
N GLU A 125 43.34 -31.23 -16.28
CA GLU A 125 42.86 -31.13 -14.90
C GLU A 125 41.44 -31.70 -14.74
N ILE A 126 40.51 -31.32 -15.64
CA ILE A 126 39.09 -31.72 -15.56
C ILE A 126 38.77 -33.10 -16.17
N GLU A 127 39.73 -33.76 -16.82
CA GLU A 127 39.77 -35.22 -17.00
C GLU A 127 40.43 -35.93 -15.79
N GLY A 128 41.28 -35.21 -15.04
CA GLY A 128 42.12 -35.72 -13.97
C GLY A 128 41.43 -35.94 -12.61
N LYS A 129 42.27 -36.14 -11.59
CA LYS A 129 41.85 -36.40 -10.20
C LYS A 129 41.42 -35.10 -9.52
N GLY A 130 40.15 -35.01 -9.12
CA GLY A 130 39.63 -33.88 -8.37
C GLY A 130 38.18 -34.07 -7.96
N SER A 131 37.58 -32.98 -7.50
CA SER A 131 36.15 -32.86 -7.22
C SER A 131 35.74 -31.45 -7.61
N PHE A 132 35.19 -31.26 -8.79
CA PHE A 132 34.96 -29.93 -9.36
C PHE A 132 33.46 -29.58 -9.44
N THR A 133 33.17 -28.28 -9.44
CA THR A 133 31.91 -27.73 -9.98
C THR A 133 32.26 -26.82 -11.14
N MET A 134 31.69 -27.06 -12.31
CA MET A 134 31.90 -26.24 -13.51
C MET A 134 30.59 -25.58 -13.93
N PHE A 135 30.54 -24.24 -13.84
CA PHE A 135 29.43 -23.42 -14.31
C PHE A 135 29.57 -23.15 -15.82
N ALA A 136 29.46 -24.19 -16.63
CA ALA A 136 29.73 -24.14 -18.06
C ALA A 136 28.78 -23.19 -18.82
N PRO A 137 29.26 -22.16 -19.52
CA PRO A 137 28.40 -21.40 -20.42
C PRO A 137 27.87 -22.28 -21.55
N SER A 138 26.61 -22.05 -21.92
CA SER A 138 26.02 -22.67 -23.12
C SER A 138 26.65 -22.10 -24.41
N ASN A 139 26.48 -22.79 -25.54
CA ASN A 139 26.95 -22.26 -26.83
C ASN A 139 26.31 -20.90 -27.15
N ASP A 140 24.98 -20.79 -26.95
CA ASP A 140 24.24 -19.52 -27.08
C ASP A 140 24.80 -18.40 -26.19
N ALA A 141 25.44 -18.72 -25.05
CA ALA A 141 26.06 -17.74 -24.16
C ALA A 141 27.40 -17.21 -24.69
N TRP A 142 28.21 -18.07 -25.31
CA TRP A 142 29.44 -17.65 -26.02
C TRP A 142 29.14 -16.87 -27.29
N ASP A 143 28.04 -17.18 -27.97
CA ASP A 143 27.58 -16.47 -29.17
C ASP A 143 26.81 -15.16 -28.84
N GLN A 144 26.59 -14.87 -27.56
CA GLN A 144 26.12 -13.58 -27.03
C GLN A 144 27.25 -12.74 -26.39
N LEU A 145 28.47 -13.27 -26.29
CA LEU A 145 29.62 -12.52 -25.81
C LEU A 145 30.13 -11.59 -26.92
N GLU A 146 30.38 -10.32 -26.58
CA GLU A 146 30.84 -9.30 -27.54
C GLU A 146 32.11 -9.73 -28.28
N ASP A 147 32.12 -9.59 -29.61
CA ASP A 147 33.13 -10.18 -30.50
C ASP A 147 34.57 -9.83 -30.09
N HIS A 148 34.81 -8.59 -29.65
CA HIS A 148 36.14 -8.14 -29.23
C HIS A 148 36.60 -8.79 -27.91
N VAL A 149 35.68 -9.04 -26.97
CA VAL A 149 35.96 -9.77 -25.71
C VAL A 149 36.22 -11.24 -26.01
N ARG A 150 35.40 -11.85 -26.88
CA ARG A 150 35.59 -13.23 -27.33
C ARG A 150 36.93 -13.41 -28.08
N ALA A 151 37.29 -12.47 -28.94
CA ALA A 151 38.57 -12.45 -29.64
C ALA A 151 39.76 -12.28 -28.69
N ALA A 152 39.67 -11.41 -27.68
CA ALA A 152 40.71 -11.23 -26.67
C ALA A 152 40.99 -12.54 -25.91
N LEU A 153 39.95 -13.22 -25.40
CA LEU A 153 40.07 -14.52 -24.73
C LEU A 153 40.74 -15.58 -25.63
N VAL A 154 40.26 -15.72 -26.87
CA VAL A 154 40.75 -16.73 -27.82
C VAL A 154 42.15 -16.39 -28.36
N SER A 155 42.57 -15.12 -28.35
CA SER A 155 43.93 -14.73 -28.75
C SER A 155 45.02 -15.22 -27.79
N ASN A 156 44.69 -15.41 -26.51
CA ASN A 156 45.64 -15.80 -25.46
C ASN A 156 45.10 -17.00 -24.66
N VAL A 157 44.94 -18.14 -25.35
CA VAL A 157 44.30 -19.35 -24.78
C VAL A 157 44.97 -19.89 -23.51
N ASN A 158 46.29 -19.70 -23.37
CA ASN A 158 47.08 -20.24 -22.25
C ASN A 158 46.95 -19.42 -20.95
N ILE A 159 46.40 -18.20 -21.03
CA ILE A 159 46.29 -17.28 -19.88
C ILE A 159 44.84 -16.80 -19.78
N GLU A 160 44.37 -15.96 -20.70
CA GLU A 160 43.05 -15.32 -20.58
C GLU A 160 41.90 -16.32 -20.62
N LEU A 161 41.91 -17.26 -21.59
CA LEU A 161 40.87 -18.29 -21.67
C LEU A 161 40.95 -19.29 -20.52
N TYR A 162 42.17 -19.68 -20.10
CA TYR A 162 42.42 -20.56 -18.96
C TYR A 162 41.87 -19.95 -17.66
N ASN A 163 42.23 -18.69 -17.38
CA ASN A 163 41.79 -17.90 -16.24
C ASN A 163 40.27 -17.69 -16.25
N ALA A 164 39.69 -17.33 -17.40
CA ALA A 164 38.26 -17.16 -17.54
C ALA A 164 37.51 -18.46 -17.23
N LEU A 165 37.97 -19.62 -17.72
CA LEU A 165 37.34 -20.90 -17.42
C LEU A 165 37.56 -21.33 -15.96
N HIS A 166 38.73 -21.06 -15.37
CA HIS A 166 38.98 -21.25 -13.93
C HIS A 166 38.05 -20.40 -13.06
N PHE A 167 37.69 -19.20 -13.49
CA PHE A 167 36.69 -18.38 -12.81
C PHE A 167 35.29 -19.02 -12.84
N HIS A 168 34.95 -19.81 -13.86
CA HIS A 168 33.71 -20.58 -13.90
C HIS A 168 33.76 -21.88 -13.05
N MET A 169 34.87 -22.15 -12.35
CA MET A 169 35.10 -23.40 -11.60
C MET A 169 35.24 -23.21 -10.09
N VAL A 170 34.86 -24.25 -9.34
CA VAL A 170 35.07 -24.36 -7.88
C VAL A 170 35.64 -25.74 -7.56
N ASN A 171 36.65 -25.81 -6.68
CA ASN A 171 37.41 -27.01 -6.30
C ASN A 171 36.66 -28.02 -5.38
N ARG A 172 35.33 -28.07 -5.46
CA ARG A 172 34.46 -29.03 -4.75
C ARG A 172 33.15 -29.22 -5.52
N ARG A 173 32.59 -30.43 -5.50
CA ARG A 173 31.26 -30.72 -6.08
C ARG A 173 30.11 -30.08 -5.27
N LEU A 174 29.32 -29.22 -5.89
CA LEU A 174 28.17 -28.50 -5.29
C LEU A 174 26.93 -28.69 -6.17
N LEU A 175 25.85 -29.24 -5.62
CA LEU A 175 24.56 -29.37 -6.33
C LEU A 175 23.70 -28.12 -6.12
N THR A 176 22.60 -27.95 -6.87
CA THR A 176 21.67 -26.79 -6.73
C THR A 176 21.05 -26.67 -5.33
N LYS A 177 21.06 -27.73 -4.53
CA LYS A 177 20.68 -27.70 -3.10
C LYS A 177 21.74 -27.14 -2.16
N ASP A 178 22.99 -27.14 -2.60
CA ASP A 178 24.16 -26.62 -1.87
C ASP A 178 24.42 -25.15 -2.24
N LEU A 179 23.98 -24.73 -3.45
CA LEU A 179 23.97 -23.37 -3.97
C LEU A 179 22.89 -22.48 -3.29
N LYS A 180 23.09 -22.18 -2.01
CA LYS A 180 22.15 -21.37 -1.20
C LYS A 180 22.12 -19.91 -1.65
N ASN A 181 20.98 -19.24 -1.45
CA ASN A 181 20.83 -17.81 -1.74
C ASN A 181 21.78 -16.95 -0.91
N GLY A 182 22.46 -15.99 -1.54
CA GLY A 182 23.39 -15.08 -0.89
C GLY A 182 24.74 -15.71 -0.55
N MET A 183 25.05 -16.89 -1.08
CA MET A 183 26.33 -17.57 -0.86
C MET A 183 27.39 -16.99 -1.80
N SER A 184 28.55 -16.61 -1.25
CA SER A 184 29.76 -16.39 -2.05
C SER A 184 30.60 -17.67 -2.07
N LEU A 185 31.09 -18.04 -3.25
CA LEU A 185 31.97 -19.17 -3.48
C LEU A 185 33.31 -18.68 -4.02
N THR A 186 34.41 -19.13 -3.43
CA THR A 186 35.76 -19.00 -3.99
C THR A 186 35.84 -19.77 -5.32
N SER A 187 36.12 -19.08 -6.42
CA SER A 187 36.43 -19.70 -7.71
C SER A 187 37.85 -20.25 -7.73
N MET A 188 38.21 -21.00 -8.78
CA MET A 188 39.59 -21.49 -8.99
C MET A 188 40.50 -20.44 -9.63
N TYR A 189 40.03 -19.23 -9.91
CA TYR A 189 40.86 -18.13 -10.43
C TYR A 189 41.08 -17.05 -9.37
N ASN A 190 42.32 -16.91 -8.89
CA ASN A 190 42.77 -15.88 -7.93
C ASN A 190 41.86 -15.73 -6.68
N ASP A 191 41.27 -16.84 -6.23
CA ASP A 191 40.28 -16.91 -5.14
C ASP A 191 39.05 -15.97 -5.29
N LEU A 192 38.77 -15.50 -6.52
CA LEU A 192 37.75 -14.49 -6.80
C LEU A 192 36.33 -15.03 -6.60
N GLY A 193 35.41 -14.13 -6.19
CA GLY A 193 34.07 -14.48 -5.75
C GLY A 193 33.06 -14.83 -6.87
N LEU A 194 32.33 -15.92 -6.65
CA LEU A 194 31.14 -16.33 -7.39
C LEU A 194 29.90 -16.16 -6.51
N TYR A 195 29.01 -15.26 -6.92
CA TYR A 195 27.87 -14.80 -6.15
C TYR A 195 26.61 -15.58 -6.53
N ILE A 196 26.12 -16.40 -5.60
CA ILE A 196 25.03 -17.35 -5.81
C ILE A 196 23.72 -16.80 -5.23
N ASN A 197 22.67 -16.76 -6.05
CA ASN A 197 21.31 -16.45 -5.62
C ASN A 197 20.35 -17.60 -5.96
N HIS A 198 19.43 -17.92 -5.05
CA HIS A 198 18.41 -18.96 -5.22
C HIS A 198 17.04 -18.40 -4.88
N TYR A 199 16.27 -18.14 -5.92
CA TYR A 199 14.97 -17.48 -5.83
C TYR A 199 13.85 -18.47 -5.48
N SER A 200 12.79 -17.96 -4.85
CA SER A 200 11.62 -18.75 -4.42
C SER A 200 10.83 -19.38 -5.58
N ASN A 201 11.03 -18.88 -6.80
CA ASN A 201 10.52 -19.47 -8.04
C ASN A 201 11.42 -20.58 -8.62
N GLY A 202 12.46 -20.98 -7.89
CA GLY A 202 13.39 -22.06 -8.24
C GLY A 202 14.53 -21.67 -9.19
N VAL A 203 14.55 -20.43 -9.70
CA VAL A 203 15.70 -19.93 -10.47
C VAL A 203 16.95 -19.90 -9.57
N VAL A 204 18.07 -20.38 -10.09
CA VAL A 204 19.40 -20.26 -9.49
C VAL A 204 20.29 -19.46 -10.43
N THR A 205 21.04 -18.50 -9.90
CA THR A 205 22.00 -17.71 -10.68
C THR A 205 23.39 -17.71 -10.03
N VAL A 206 24.44 -17.70 -10.84
CA VAL A 206 25.82 -17.38 -10.46
C VAL A 206 26.23 -16.10 -11.21
N ASN A 207 26.66 -15.05 -10.51
CA ASN A 207 26.94 -13.71 -11.08
C ASN A 207 25.83 -13.26 -12.06
N CYS A 208 24.57 -13.40 -11.64
CA CYS A 208 23.34 -13.18 -12.43
C CYS A 208 23.18 -13.98 -13.75
N ALA A 209 24.10 -14.86 -14.12
CA ALA A 209 23.89 -15.88 -15.15
C ALA A 209 23.03 -17.02 -14.58
N ARG A 210 21.93 -17.37 -15.24
CA ARG A 210 20.96 -18.36 -14.77
C ARG A 210 21.38 -19.77 -15.16
N ILE A 211 21.28 -20.70 -14.21
CA ILE A 211 21.45 -22.13 -14.48
C ILE A 211 20.25 -22.63 -15.32
N ILE A 212 20.53 -23.05 -16.56
CA ILE A 212 19.58 -23.67 -17.49
C ILE A 212 19.41 -25.17 -17.14
N HIS A 213 20.54 -25.86 -16.93
CA HIS A 213 20.59 -27.29 -16.68
C HIS A 213 21.58 -27.58 -15.54
N GLY A 214 21.09 -27.64 -14.30
CA GLY A 214 21.90 -27.97 -13.13
C GLY A 214 22.02 -29.48 -12.86
N ASN A 215 22.94 -29.84 -11.97
CA ASN A 215 23.14 -31.18 -11.40
C ASN A 215 23.56 -32.28 -12.40
N GLN A 216 24.31 -31.94 -13.43
CA GLN A 216 24.82 -32.94 -14.39
C GLN A 216 26.09 -33.57 -13.80
N VAL A 217 25.93 -34.70 -13.11
CA VAL A 217 26.98 -35.32 -12.28
C VAL A 217 28.08 -35.95 -13.13
N ALA A 218 29.33 -35.60 -12.82
CA ALA A 218 30.54 -36.18 -13.41
C ALA A 218 31.24 -37.13 -12.41
N THR A 219 32.12 -37.99 -12.90
CA THR A 219 32.95 -38.91 -12.10
C THR A 219 33.87 -38.17 -11.13
N ASN A 220 34.40 -37.02 -11.56
CA ASN A 220 35.26 -36.10 -10.79
C ASN A 220 34.58 -34.75 -10.48
N GLY A 221 33.25 -34.63 -10.53
CA GLY A 221 32.59 -33.35 -10.27
C GLY A 221 31.10 -33.23 -10.60
N VAL A 222 30.68 -32.03 -11.01
CA VAL A 222 29.35 -31.70 -11.53
C VAL A 222 29.44 -30.53 -12.50
N VAL A 223 28.61 -30.55 -13.54
CA VAL A 223 28.41 -29.45 -14.48
C VAL A 223 27.04 -28.80 -14.24
N HIS A 224 27.00 -27.47 -14.26
CA HIS A 224 25.78 -26.67 -14.35
C HIS A 224 25.86 -25.79 -15.59
N VAL A 225 24.96 -25.96 -16.55
CA VAL A 225 24.96 -25.13 -17.77
C VAL A 225 24.31 -23.77 -17.48
N ILE A 226 25.01 -22.67 -17.76
CA ILE A 226 24.54 -21.29 -17.54
C ILE A 226 24.27 -20.53 -18.85
N ASP A 227 23.43 -19.50 -18.78
CA ASP A 227 22.95 -18.72 -19.94
C ASP A 227 23.79 -17.50 -20.31
N ARG A 228 24.90 -17.24 -19.61
CA ARG A 228 25.87 -16.18 -19.90
C ARG A 228 27.29 -16.65 -19.59
N VAL A 229 28.29 -16.12 -20.29
CA VAL A 229 29.68 -16.16 -19.81
C VAL A 229 29.77 -15.20 -18.62
N ILE A 230 30.37 -15.63 -17.51
CA ILE A 230 30.54 -14.78 -16.32
C ILE A 230 31.97 -14.23 -16.23
N SER A 231 32.07 -12.95 -15.87
CA SER A 231 33.34 -12.25 -15.67
C SER A 231 33.65 -12.13 -14.18
N ALA A 232 34.95 -12.01 -13.87
CA ALA A 232 35.42 -11.66 -12.53
C ALA A 232 34.89 -10.29 -12.09
N VAL A 233 34.49 -10.18 -10.81
CA VAL A 233 33.95 -8.96 -10.21
C VAL A 233 34.64 -8.72 -8.87
N GLY A 234 35.48 -7.69 -8.79
CA GLY A 234 36.06 -7.20 -7.53
C GLY A 234 35.32 -5.98 -6.97
N ASN A 235 34.95 -5.06 -7.86
CA ASN A 235 34.37 -3.75 -7.54
C ASN A 235 33.05 -3.87 -6.77
N THR A 236 32.90 -3.05 -5.73
CA THR A 236 31.64 -2.84 -5.00
C THR A 236 30.68 -1.98 -5.84
N ILE A 237 29.43 -1.81 -5.39
CA ILE A 237 28.51 -0.84 -6.00
C ILE A 237 29.10 0.57 -5.95
N LYS A 238 29.73 0.97 -4.83
CA LYS A 238 30.41 2.27 -4.71
C LYS A 238 31.48 2.45 -5.79
N ASP A 239 32.38 1.48 -5.95
CA ASP A 239 33.50 1.61 -6.91
C ASP A 239 33.02 1.70 -8.37
N ILE A 240 31.81 1.20 -8.67
CA ILE A 240 31.18 1.37 -9.99
C ILE A 240 30.54 2.76 -10.12
N LEU A 241 29.96 3.32 -9.06
CA LEU A 241 29.43 4.70 -9.04
C LEU A 241 30.53 5.77 -9.09
N ASP A 242 31.70 5.50 -8.50
CA ASP A 242 32.84 6.43 -8.48
C ASP A 242 33.58 6.52 -9.83
N VAL A 243 33.40 5.52 -10.72
CA VAL A 243 34.11 5.41 -12.01
C VAL A 243 33.20 5.61 -13.23
N ASN A 244 31.88 5.40 -13.10
CA ASN A 244 30.96 5.51 -14.24
C ASN A 244 30.46 6.94 -14.47
N GLU A 245 30.97 7.61 -15.52
CA GLU A 245 30.59 8.97 -15.90
C GLU A 245 29.07 9.13 -16.14
N ASP A 246 28.40 8.11 -16.69
CA ASP A 246 26.94 8.06 -16.92
C ASP A 246 26.10 8.18 -15.64
N LEU A 247 26.72 7.99 -14.47
CA LEU A 247 26.08 7.98 -13.14
C LEU A 247 26.55 9.13 -12.23
N SER A 248 27.28 10.11 -12.75
CA SER A 248 27.83 11.23 -11.96
C SER A 248 26.78 11.96 -11.12
N SER A 249 25.59 12.21 -11.66
CA SER A 249 24.46 12.84 -10.93
C SER A 249 23.93 11.96 -9.80
N PHE A 250 23.88 10.64 -10.00
CA PHE A 250 23.49 9.71 -8.93
C PHE A 250 24.58 9.55 -7.88
N SER A 251 25.86 9.56 -8.25
CA SER A 251 26.97 9.52 -7.29
C SER A 251 26.96 10.75 -6.39
N ALA A 252 26.74 11.95 -6.94
CA ALA A 252 26.57 13.18 -6.16
C ALA A 252 25.37 13.09 -5.18
N ALA A 253 24.23 12.57 -5.64
CA ALA A 253 23.06 12.29 -4.80
C ALA A 253 23.38 11.28 -3.67
N ALA A 254 24.09 10.20 -4.00
CA ALA A 254 24.48 9.15 -3.07
C ALA A 254 25.44 9.68 -1.98
N ILE A 255 26.40 10.52 -2.35
CA ILE A 255 27.29 11.22 -1.42
C ILE A 255 26.50 12.15 -0.49
N ALA A 256 25.60 12.98 -1.03
CA ALA A 256 24.76 13.90 -0.24
C ALA A 256 23.80 13.18 0.73
N SER A 257 23.35 11.97 0.38
CA SER A 257 22.53 11.08 1.22
C SER A 257 23.32 10.28 2.28
N GLU A 258 24.65 10.35 2.27
CA GLU A 258 25.56 9.54 3.10
C GLU A 258 25.43 8.00 2.89
N ILE A 259 24.86 7.55 1.76
CA ILE A 259 24.67 6.11 1.49
C ILE A 259 25.93 5.40 1.01
N MET A 260 26.95 6.12 0.52
CA MET A 260 28.14 5.53 -0.12
C MET A 260 28.86 4.54 0.80
N ASP A 261 28.91 4.87 2.10
CA ASP A 261 29.43 4.02 3.17
C ASP A 261 28.71 2.66 3.31
N LYS A 262 27.45 2.56 2.89
CA LYS A 262 26.68 1.30 2.83
C LYS A 262 26.95 0.55 1.51
N LEU A 263 27.19 1.27 0.42
CA LEU A 263 27.47 0.71 -0.91
C LEU A 263 28.92 0.23 -1.09
N ASP A 264 29.82 0.59 -0.17
CA ASP A 264 31.17 0.03 -0.03
C ASP A 264 31.20 -1.31 0.73
N LYS A 265 30.28 -1.47 1.70
CA LYS A 265 30.35 -2.58 2.68
C LYS A 265 29.81 -3.89 2.09
N PRO A 266 30.32 -5.06 2.55
CA PRO A 266 29.77 -6.36 2.16
C PRO A 266 28.27 -6.45 2.42
N GLY A 267 27.52 -6.94 1.44
CA GLY A 267 26.05 -6.93 1.46
C GLY A 267 25.44 -7.69 0.30
N GLN A 268 24.12 -7.52 0.13
CA GLN A 268 23.34 -8.09 -0.96
C GLN A 268 22.33 -7.04 -1.41
N PHE A 269 22.71 -6.22 -2.37
CA PHE A 269 21.92 -5.09 -2.82
C PHE A 269 21.42 -5.23 -4.26
N THR A 270 20.29 -4.58 -4.57
CA THR A 270 19.93 -4.21 -5.94
C THR A 270 19.85 -2.71 -5.99
N LEU A 271 20.64 -2.06 -6.84
CA LEU A 271 20.55 -0.64 -7.12
C LEU A 271 19.91 -0.43 -8.49
N PHE A 272 18.80 0.28 -8.56
CA PHE A 272 18.31 0.84 -9.80
C PHE A 272 18.96 2.22 -9.98
N ALA A 273 20.04 2.31 -10.75
CA ALA A 273 20.84 3.53 -10.85
C ALA A 273 20.33 4.44 -11.99
N PRO A 274 19.72 5.60 -11.72
CA PRO A 274 19.33 6.55 -12.75
C PRO A 274 20.56 7.19 -13.40
N THR A 275 20.57 7.27 -14.72
CA THR A 275 21.64 7.93 -15.49
C THR A 275 21.56 9.46 -15.38
N ASN A 276 22.60 10.17 -15.83
CA ASN A 276 22.57 11.64 -15.91
C ASN A 276 21.32 12.13 -16.67
N GLU A 277 20.97 11.50 -17.80
CA GLU A 277 19.78 11.85 -18.60
C GLU A 277 18.45 11.56 -17.89
N ALA A 278 18.46 10.75 -16.82
CA ALA A 278 17.32 10.55 -15.95
C ALA A 278 17.14 11.70 -14.97
N PHE A 279 18.23 12.33 -14.51
CA PHE A 279 18.20 13.56 -13.73
C PHE A 279 17.86 14.79 -14.58
N ASP A 280 18.35 14.87 -15.82
CA ASP A 280 18.05 15.97 -16.76
C ASP A 280 16.55 16.06 -17.13
N LYS A 281 15.78 15.00 -16.89
CA LYS A 281 14.31 14.97 -17.03
C LYS A 281 13.58 15.61 -15.84
N LEU A 282 14.27 15.93 -14.74
CA LEU A 282 13.72 16.65 -13.59
C LEU A 282 13.77 18.16 -13.85
N SER A 283 12.81 18.93 -13.33
CA SER A 283 12.89 20.39 -13.43
C SER A 283 13.95 20.95 -12.48
N PRO A 284 14.65 22.07 -12.83
CA PRO A 284 15.76 22.58 -12.01
C PRO A 284 15.37 22.86 -10.55
N GLY A 285 14.23 23.51 -10.31
CA GLY A 285 13.72 23.78 -8.96
C GLY A 285 13.33 22.53 -8.17
N TYR A 286 13.00 21.43 -8.85
CA TYR A 286 12.75 20.14 -8.21
C TYR A 286 14.06 19.50 -7.73
N LEU A 287 15.11 19.56 -8.55
CA LEU A 287 16.45 19.08 -8.18
C LEU A 287 17.05 19.93 -7.04
N GLU A 288 16.94 21.26 -7.12
CA GLU A 288 17.33 22.18 -6.03
C GLU A 288 16.60 21.86 -4.72
N ARG A 289 15.28 21.62 -4.76
CA ARG A 289 14.49 21.25 -3.58
C ARG A 289 14.97 19.94 -2.95
N ILE A 290 15.21 18.91 -3.77
CA ILE A 290 15.68 17.61 -3.27
C ILE A 290 17.08 17.73 -2.67
N MET A 291 18.03 18.37 -3.36
CA MET A 291 19.41 18.50 -2.89
C MET A 291 19.53 19.43 -1.67
N GLY A 292 18.57 20.34 -1.48
CA GLY A 292 18.51 21.24 -0.33
C GLY A 292 18.07 20.61 1.00
N ASP A 293 17.50 19.41 1.00
CA ASP A 293 17.03 18.72 2.20
C ASP A 293 17.61 17.30 2.31
N LYS A 294 18.44 17.09 3.34
CA LYS A 294 19.11 15.81 3.61
C LYS A 294 18.14 14.64 3.79
N THR A 295 16.94 14.87 4.32
CA THR A 295 15.93 13.82 4.50
C THR A 295 15.29 13.42 3.16
N ILE A 296 15.05 14.39 2.27
CA ILE A 296 14.44 14.16 0.95
C ILE A 296 15.43 13.44 0.02
N ILE A 297 16.69 13.87 -0.05
CA ILE A 297 17.71 13.16 -0.85
C ILE A 297 17.98 11.75 -0.30
N ALA A 298 17.96 11.56 1.03
CA ALA A 298 18.09 10.23 1.63
C ALA A 298 16.90 9.31 1.30
N ALA A 299 15.68 9.81 1.32
CA ALA A 299 14.50 9.07 0.89
C ALA A 299 14.59 8.69 -0.60
N LEU A 300 14.92 9.67 -1.47
CA LEU A 300 15.09 9.44 -2.91
C LEU A 300 16.11 8.32 -3.19
N VAL A 301 17.32 8.42 -2.63
CA VAL A 301 18.40 7.47 -2.90
C VAL A 301 18.09 6.08 -2.33
N ASN A 302 17.47 5.99 -1.14
CA ASN A 302 17.08 4.70 -0.58
C ASN A 302 15.90 4.04 -1.32
N TYR A 303 15.02 4.80 -1.98
CA TYR A 303 13.94 4.26 -2.83
C TYR A 303 14.46 3.57 -4.11
N HIS A 304 15.69 3.88 -4.54
CA HIS A 304 16.38 3.19 -5.64
C HIS A 304 17.08 1.89 -5.22
N LEU A 305 17.17 1.62 -3.91
CA LEU A 305 17.98 0.55 -3.33
C LEU A 305 17.11 -0.55 -2.71
N LEU A 306 17.36 -1.81 -3.03
CA LEU A 306 16.80 -2.97 -2.33
C LEU A 306 17.86 -3.64 -1.47
N ASN A 307 17.48 -4.11 -0.28
CA ASN A 307 18.33 -4.93 0.59
C ASN A 307 18.31 -6.43 0.20
N SER A 308 18.25 -6.74 -1.10
CA SER A 308 18.41 -8.09 -1.67
C SER A 308 18.86 -8.02 -3.14
N VAL A 309 19.49 -9.07 -3.67
CA VAL A 309 19.92 -9.15 -5.08
C VAL A 309 18.79 -9.68 -5.96
N GLN A 310 18.39 -8.92 -6.99
CA GLN A 310 17.34 -9.27 -7.95
C GLN A 310 17.91 -9.25 -9.37
N CYS A 311 18.53 -10.36 -9.78
CA CYS A 311 18.98 -10.58 -11.15
C CYS A 311 17.78 -10.67 -12.11
N ALA A 312 17.89 -10.09 -13.32
CA ALA A 312 16.76 -9.97 -14.24
C ALA A 312 16.18 -11.32 -14.69
N GLU A 313 17.01 -12.35 -14.86
CA GLU A 313 16.56 -13.71 -15.20
C GLU A 313 15.79 -14.44 -14.08
N ALA A 314 15.74 -13.86 -12.87
CA ALA A 314 14.84 -14.33 -11.81
C ALA A 314 13.42 -13.75 -11.96
N ILE A 315 13.24 -12.63 -12.64
CA ILE A 315 11.96 -11.93 -12.76
C ILE A 315 11.16 -12.53 -13.93
N MET A 316 10.19 -13.37 -13.60
CA MET A 316 9.30 -14.02 -14.60
C MET A 316 7.95 -13.31 -14.77
N ALA A 317 7.57 -12.47 -13.80
CA ALA A 317 6.32 -11.74 -13.72
C ALA A 317 6.41 -10.66 -12.61
N GLY A 318 5.57 -9.64 -12.72
CA GLY A 318 5.37 -8.60 -11.70
C GLY A 318 5.30 -9.13 -10.27
N SER A 319 6.18 -8.61 -9.43
CA SER A 319 6.36 -8.95 -8.01
C SER A 319 6.72 -7.69 -7.23
N VAL A 320 6.18 -7.53 -6.02
CA VAL A 320 6.37 -6.32 -5.19
C VAL A 320 7.55 -6.53 -4.24
N TYR A 321 8.40 -5.51 -4.11
CA TYR A 321 9.59 -5.49 -3.29
C TYR A 321 9.64 -4.24 -2.43
N GLU A 322 10.14 -4.37 -1.20
CA GLU A 322 10.37 -3.28 -0.25
C GLU A 322 11.75 -2.65 -0.52
N THR A 323 11.78 -1.32 -0.64
CA THR A 323 13.01 -0.55 -0.84
C THR A 323 13.67 -0.23 0.50
N ALA A 324 14.91 0.30 0.48
CA ALA A 324 15.59 0.74 1.69
C ALA A 324 14.96 2.00 2.33
N GLU A 325 14.01 2.66 1.64
CA GLU A 325 13.19 3.76 2.18
C GLU A 325 11.93 3.25 2.91
N GLY A 326 11.53 2.00 2.69
CA GLY A 326 10.35 1.36 3.28
C GLY A 326 9.12 1.34 2.37
N SER A 327 9.00 2.28 1.43
CA SER A 327 8.01 2.18 0.34
C SER A 327 8.35 1.01 -0.58
N THR A 328 7.34 0.51 -1.31
CA THR A 328 7.50 -0.61 -2.24
C THR A 328 7.60 -0.16 -3.70
N ILE A 329 8.18 -1.03 -4.53
CA ILE A 329 8.16 -0.98 -6.00
C ILE A 329 7.68 -2.33 -6.57
N GLU A 330 7.02 -2.31 -7.73
CA GLU A 330 6.77 -3.54 -8.50
C GLU A 330 7.89 -3.74 -9.53
N ILE A 331 8.59 -4.87 -9.44
CA ILE A 331 9.56 -5.31 -10.45
C ILE A 331 8.90 -6.38 -11.31
N GLY A 332 8.87 -6.15 -12.62
CA GLY A 332 8.26 -7.02 -13.61
C GLY A 332 9.09 -7.11 -14.89
N CYS A 333 8.49 -7.61 -15.96
CA CYS A 333 9.13 -7.76 -17.26
C CYS A 333 8.11 -7.84 -18.40
N ASP A 334 8.45 -7.32 -19.57
CA ASP A 334 7.73 -7.56 -20.83
C ASP A 334 8.72 -7.94 -21.94
N GLY A 335 8.67 -9.21 -22.36
CA GLY A 335 9.74 -9.83 -23.14
C GLY A 335 11.03 -9.88 -22.33
N ASP A 336 12.14 -9.46 -22.93
CA ASP A 336 13.46 -9.42 -22.30
C ASP A 336 13.76 -8.11 -21.55
N THR A 337 12.86 -7.13 -21.62
CA THR A 337 12.96 -5.84 -20.91
C THR A 337 12.43 -5.97 -19.49
N LEU A 338 13.23 -5.57 -18.50
CA LEU A 338 12.82 -5.46 -17.11
C LEU A 338 11.97 -4.18 -16.92
N THR A 339 10.93 -4.22 -16.09
CA THR A 339 10.05 -3.08 -15.82
C THR A 339 10.03 -2.74 -14.33
N VAL A 340 10.01 -1.44 -14.00
CA VAL A 340 9.83 -0.94 -12.63
C VAL A 340 8.54 -0.13 -12.57
N ASN A 341 7.65 -0.45 -11.63
CA ASN A 341 6.29 0.09 -11.53
C ASN A 341 5.51 0.00 -12.86
N GLY A 342 5.73 -1.07 -13.63
CA GLY A 342 5.16 -1.30 -14.96
C GLY A 342 5.86 -0.57 -16.12
N ILE A 343 6.78 0.36 -15.85
CA ILE A 343 7.46 1.20 -16.86
C ILE A 343 8.74 0.51 -17.36
N LYS A 344 8.97 0.55 -18.68
CA LYS A 344 10.16 0.00 -19.36
C LYS A 344 11.38 0.94 -19.29
N MET A 345 11.75 1.34 -18.08
CA MET A 345 12.85 2.31 -17.86
C MET A 345 14.25 1.69 -17.82
N VAL A 346 14.39 0.36 -17.76
CA VAL A 346 15.68 -0.30 -17.54
C VAL A 346 16.49 -0.37 -18.84
N LEU A 347 17.57 0.42 -18.93
CA LEU A 347 18.46 0.56 -20.08
C LEU A 347 19.48 -0.59 -20.17
N LYS A 348 20.15 -0.89 -19.05
CA LYS A 348 21.20 -1.91 -18.95
C LYS A 348 21.01 -2.68 -17.64
N LYS A 349 21.02 -4.01 -17.71
CA LYS A 349 20.64 -4.90 -16.59
C LYS A 349 21.77 -5.85 -16.22
N ASP A 350 21.73 -6.32 -14.97
CA ASP A 350 22.67 -7.29 -14.42
C ASP A 350 24.15 -6.83 -14.45
N ILE A 351 24.42 -5.56 -14.12
CA ILE A 351 25.79 -5.10 -13.83
C ILE A 351 26.14 -5.63 -12.42
N VAL A 352 26.87 -6.74 -12.36
CA VAL A 352 27.20 -7.42 -11.09
C VAL A 352 28.29 -6.65 -10.34
N ALA A 353 28.12 -6.52 -9.03
CA ALA A 353 29.06 -5.94 -8.08
C ALA A 353 29.38 -6.95 -6.96
N SER A 354 30.50 -6.78 -6.25
CA SER A 354 30.94 -7.70 -5.19
C SER A 354 30.02 -7.74 -3.95
N ASN A 355 29.09 -6.77 -3.83
CA ASN A 355 28.05 -6.69 -2.82
C ASN A 355 26.62 -6.52 -3.39
N GLY A 356 26.39 -6.78 -4.69
CA GLY A 356 25.05 -6.68 -5.26
C GLY A 356 24.95 -6.69 -6.79
N VAL A 357 23.90 -6.07 -7.31
CA VAL A 357 23.66 -5.88 -8.75
C VAL A 357 23.13 -4.47 -9.00
N ILE A 358 23.54 -3.87 -10.12
CA ILE A 358 23.06 -2.57 -10.61
C ILE A 358 22.27 -2.79 -11.91
N HIS A 359 21.13 -2.10 -12.01
CA HIS A 359 20.35 -1.95 -13.24
C HIS A 359 20.25 -0.45 -13.56
N LEU A 360 20.74 -0.02 -14.72
CA LEU A 360 20.67 1.38 -15.14
C LEU A 360 19.24 1.71 -15.59
N ILE A 361 18.70 2.86 -15.16
CA ILE A 361 17.34 3.31 -15.50
C ILE A 361 17.32 4.70 -16.15
N ASP A 362 16.36 4.94 -17.04
CA ASP A 362 16.21 6.20 -17.77
C ASP A 362 15.37 7.27 -17.03
N GLN A 363 14.82 6.94 -15.86
CA GLN A 363 13.92 7.80 -15.07
C GLN A 363 14.26 7.69 -13.59
N VAL A 364 14.29 8.81 -12.87
CA VAL A 364 14.48 8.81 -11.40
C VAL A 364 13.21 8.28 -10.70
N LEU A 365 13.37 7.30 -9.82
CA LEU A 365 12.31 6.77 -8.96
C LEU A 365 12.05 7.72 -7.80
N ILE A 366 10.90 8.38 -7.80
CA ILE A 366 10.53 9.37 -6.78
C ILE A 366 9.53 8.74 -5.77
N PRO A 367 9.93 8.52 -4.49
CA PRO A 367 9.02 8.07 -3.45
C PRO A 367 8.02 9.17 -3.09
N ASN A 368 6.89 8.82 -2.48
CA ASN A 368 5.90 9.83 -2.08
C ASN A 368 6.43 10.76 -0.98
N SER A 369 7.28 10.26 -0.08
CA SER A 369 8.00 11.03 0.96
C SER A 369 8.84 12.19 0.42
N ALA A 370 9.33 12.10 -0.82
CA ALA A 370 10.08 13.17 -1.49
C ALA A 370 9.19 14.18 -2.25
N LYS A 371 7.88 13.90 -2.35
CA LYS A 371 6.92 14.72 -3.10
C LYS A 371 6.24 15.76 -2.21
N GLU A 372 6.02 16.94 -2.77
CA GLU A 372 5.13 17.93 -2.14
C GLU A 372 3.67 17.49 -2.23
N VAL A 373 2.82 18.01 -1.35
CA VAL A 373 1.42 17.58 -1.21
C VAL A 373 0.60 17.71 -2.50
N MET A 374 0.93 18.67 -3.37
CA MET A 374 0.32 18.82 -4.70
C MET A 374 0.75 17.71 -5.67
N GLU A 375 2.02 17.30 -5.63
CA GLU A 375 2.60 16.23 -6.45
C GLU A 375 2.11 14.82 -6.03
N LEU A 376 1.44 14.70 -4.88
CA LEU A 376 0.78 13.47 -4.46
C LEU A 376 -0.50 13.18 -5.25
N MET A 377 -1.15 14.17 -5.86
CA MET A 377 -2.43 13.97 -6.55
C MET A 377 -2.27 13.09 -7.80
N GLY A 378 -3.27 12.24 -8.07
CA GLY A 378 -3.31 11.34 -9.21
C GLY A 378 -4.36 11.71 -10.25
N ALA A 379 -4.43 10.94 -11.33
CA ALA A 379 -5.42 11.13 -12.40
C ALA A 379 -6.88 11.07 -11.94
N SER A 380 -7.17 10.51 -10.76
CA SER A 380 -8.51 10.50 -10.16
C SER A 380 -8.83 11.73 -9.30
N GLN A 381 -7.89 12.66 -9.11
CA GLN A 381 -8.05 13.98 -8.44
C GLN A 381 -7.71 15.14 -9.39
N SER A 382 -7.48 14.89 -10.69
CA SER A 382 -7.01 15.91 -11.63
C SER A 382 -7.90 17.15 -11.63
N THR A 383 -9.23 16.99 -11.68
CA THR A 383 -10.17 18.12 -11.68
C THR A 383 -10.04 19.01 -10.44
N PHE A 384 -9.74 18.43 -9.27
CA PHE A 384 -9.46 19.20 -8.05
C PHE A 384 -8.08 19.90 -8.13
N SER A 385 -7.06 19.21 -8.64
CA SER A 385 -5.72 19.77 -8.86
C SER A 385 -5.73 20.97 -9.82
N ASP A 386 -6.50 20.85 -10.90
CA ASP A 386 -6.69 21.88 -11.92
C ASP A 386 -7.36 23.11 -11.28
N MET A 387 -8.49 22.95 -10.59
CA MET A 387 -9.19 24.06 -9.93
C MET A 387 -8.38 24.73 -8.80
N VAL A 388 -7.66 23.96 -7.98
CA VAL A 388 -6.77 24.51 -6.94
C VAL A 388 -5.66 25.38 -7.55
N SER A 389 -5.23 25.05 -8.78
CA SER A 389 -4.26 25.82 -9.53
C SER A 389 -4.88 27.06 -10.20
N GLU A 390 -6.00 26.90 -10.91
CA GLU A 390 -6.69 27.97 -11.64
C GLU A 390 -7.24 29.07 -10.71
N LEU A 391 -7.79 28.70 -9.54
CA LEU A 391 -8.32 29.65 -8.55
C LEU A 391 -7.22 30.25 -7.65
N GLY A 392 -5.94 29.95 -7.93
CA GLY A 392 -4.78 30.50 -7.24
C GLY A 392 -4.56 29.99 -5.82
N LEU A 393 -5.24 28.92 -5.41
CA LEU A 393 -5.11 28.34 -4.07
C LEU A 393 -3.76 27.61 -3.89
N SER A 394 -3.17 27.11 -4.98
CA SER A 394 -1.80 26.59 -4.99
C SER A 394 -0.76 27.60 -4.48
N ALA A 395 -0.94 28.90 -4.73
CA ALA A 395 -0.05 29.95 -4.22
C ALA A 395 -0.16 30.18 -2.70
N ALA A 396 -1.22 29.67 -2.05
CA ALA A 396 -1.36 29.64 -0.59
C ALA A 396 -0.73 28.39 0.04
N LEU A 397 -0.25 27.43 -0.77
CA LEU A 397 0.43 26.20 -0.36
C LEU A 397 1.95 26.39 -0.44
N GLY A 398 2.55 26.96 0.60
CA GLY A 398 3.99 27.20 0.66
C GLY A 398 4.81 25.91 0.81
N ALA A 399 5.91 25.78 0.07
CA ALA A 399 6.82 24.61 0.14
C ALA A 399 7.43 24.34 1.54
N LYS A 400 7.34 25.30 2.48
CA LYS A 400 7.85 25.21 3.85
C LYS A 400 6.76 25.09 4.93
N THR A 401 5.50 25.05 4.53
CA THR A 401 4.35 24.93 5.44
C THR A 401 3.67 23.59 5.22
N GLU A 402 3.14 23.02 6.31
CA GLU A 402 2.52 21.70 6.28
C GLU A 402 1.00 21.77 6.04
N TYR A 403 0.50 20.94 5.13
CA TYR A 403 -0.92 20.93 4.75
C TYR A 403 -1.50 19.53 4.66
N THR A 404 -2.82 19.46 4.67
CA THR A 404 -3.55 18.26 4.24
C THR A 404 -4.55 18.62 3.15
N LEU A 405 -4.44 17.97 1.99
CA LEU A 405 -5.39 18.10 0.90
C LEU A 405 -6.48 17.04 1.02
N LEU A 406 -7.73 17.47 1.17
CA LEU A 406 -8.92 16.64 1.25
C LEU A 406 -9.54 16.49 -0.16
N ALA A 407 -8.76 15.99 -1.12
CA ALA A 407 -9.06 16.04 -2.55
C ALA A 407 -10.24 15.13 -2.95
N PRO A 408 -11.38 15.66 -3.46
CA PRO A 408 -12.45 14.84 -4.00
C PRO A 408 -12.03 14.13 -5.30
N VAL A 409 -12.62 12.96 -5.56
CA VAL A 409 -12.50 12.31 -6.88
C VAL A 409 -13.15 13.15 -7.98
N ASN A 410 -12.64 13.08 -9.22
CA ASN A 410 -13.18 13.82 -10.37
C ASN A 410 -14.71 13.70 -10.53
N ALA A 411 -15.30 12.54 -10.20
CA ALA A 411 -16.74 12.29 -10.26
C ALA A 411 -17.60 13.12 -9.25
N ALA A 412 -16.98 13.81 -8.30
CA ALA A 412 -17.66 14.75 -7.40
C ALA A 412 -17.96 16.10 -8.07
N PHE A 413 -17.28 16.44 -9.17
CA PHE A 413 -17.43 17.68 -9.90
C PHE A 413 -18.50 17.54 -11.00
N THR A 414 -19.77 17.50 -10.59
CA THR A 414 -20.91 17.46 -11.52
C THR A 414 -21.04 18.76 -12.31
N ASN A 415 -21.78 18.74 -13.42
CA ASN A 415 -22.05 19.95 -14.22
C ASN A 415 -22.60 21.12 -13.37
N GLU A 416 -23.36 20.82 -12.31
CA GLU A 416 -23.90 21.80 -11.36
C GLU A 416 -22.77 22.48 -10.56
N VAL A 417 -21.81 21.69 -10.06
CA VAL A 417 -20.59 22.20 -9.40
C VAL A 417 -19.76 23.03 -10.39
N MET A 418 -19.56 22.53 -11.61
CA MET A 418 -18.85 23.26 -12.67
C MET A 418 -19.54 24.58 -13.07
N SER A 419 -20.85 24.70 -12.87
CA SER A 419 -21.64 25.91 -13.12
C SER A 419 -21.73 26.86 -11.91
N THR A 420 -21.13 26.51 -10.78
CA THR A 420 -21.12 27.34 -9.56
C THR A 420 -20.21 28.56 -9.75
N ASP A 421 -20.61 29.71 -9.19
CA ASP A 421 -19.80 30.94 -9.22
C ASP A 421 -18.38 30.69 -8.68
N GLN A 422 -17.38 31.25 -9.36
CA GLN A 422 -15.97 31.00 -9.03
C GLN A 422 -15.57 31.47 -7.63
N THR A 423 -16.20 32.51 -7.07
CA THR A 423 -15.91 32.96 -5.71
C THR A 423 -16.46 31.98 -4.67
N LEU A 424 -17.65 31.44 -4.90
CA LEU A 424 -18.26 30.42 -4.05
C LEU A 424 -17.52 29.08 -4.18
N LEU A 425 -17.17 28.67 -5.40
CA LEU A 425 -16.37 27.46 -5.66
C LEU A 425 -15.00 27.56 -4.99
N ARG A 426 -14.34 28.72 -5.07
CA ARG A 426 -13.08 28.97 -4.34
C ARG A 426 -13.25 28.76 -2.84
N VAL A 427 -14.28 29.35 -2.22
CA VAL A 427 -14.55 29.15 -0.77
C VAL A 427 -14.83 27.68 -0.46
N ILE A 428 -15.51 26.94 -1.34
CA ILE A 428 -15.68 25.48 -1.19
C ILE A 428 -14.32 24.79 -1.18
N LEU A 429 -13.41 25.09 -2.12
CA LEU A 429 -12.08 24.45 -2.17
C LEU A 429 -11.15 24.90 -1.02
N GLU A 430 -11.29 26.11 -0.49
CA GLU A 430 -10.60 26.56 0.73
C GLU A 430 -11.05 25.75 1.98
N ASN A 431 -12.19 25.06 1.93
CA ASN A 431 -12.60 24.08 2.95
C ASN A 431 -12.05 22.65 2.71
N HIS A 432 -11.35 22.40 1.60
CA HIS A 432 -10.70 21.12 1.28
C HIS A 432 -9.19 21.14 1.56
N ILE A 433 -8.68 22.18 2.21
CA ILE A 433 -7.26 22.36 2.55
C ILE A 433 -7.15 22.66 4.05
N LEU A 434 -6.42 21.82 4.78
CA LEU A 434 -6.16 22.00 6.22
C LEU A 434 -4.82 22.69 6.46
N LYS A 435 -4.73 23.45 7.57
CA LYS A 435 -3.55 24.24 7.97
C LYS A 435 -2.37 23.45 8.54
N LEU A 436 -2.50 22.12 8.61
CA LEU A 436 -1.53 21.19 9.20
C LEU A 436 -1.49 19.91 8.37
N LYS A 437 -0.36 19.19 8.43
CA LYS A 437 -0.28 17.78 8.02
C LYS A 437 -0.99 16.92 9.07
N VAL A 438 -1.94 16.09 8.61
CA VAL A 438 -2.70 15.15 9.43
C VAL A 438 -2.78 13.84 8.64
N THR A 439 -2.02 12.85 9.07
CA THR A 439 -1.99 11.51 8.47
C THR A 439 -3.26 10.73 8.80
N LEU A 440 -3.49 9.60 8.12
CA LEU A 440 -4.65 8.74 8.41
C LEU A 440 -4.56 8.11 9.81
N GLY A 441 -3.35 7.92 10.36
CA GLY A 441 -3.14 7.35 11.70
C GLY A 441 -3.41 8.32 12.85
N GLU A 442 -3.45 9.62 12.59
CA GLU A 442 -3.68 10.69 13.58
C GLU A 442 -5.16 11.10 13.69
N LEU A 443 -6.02 10.57 12.81
CA LEU A 443 -7.45 10.86 12.83
C LEU A 443 -8.16 10.12 13.97
N TYR A 444 -8.97 10.83 14.76
CA TYR A 444 -9.80 10.25 15.82
C TYR A 444 -11.26 10.74 15.76
N ASN A 445 -12.18 9.93 16.28
CA ASN A 445 -13.61 10.25 16.23
C ASN A 445 -13.96 11.48 17.10
N GLY A 446 -14.64 12.46 16.52
CA GLY A 446 -14.97 13.73 17.19
C GLY A 446 -13.87 14.78 17.14
N GLN A 447 -12.76 14.52 16.44
CA GLN A 447 -11.73 15.53 16.15
C GLN A 447 -12.31 16.68 15.32
N LEU A 448 -11.78 17.89 15.56
CA LEU A 448 -12.07 19.09 14.78
C LEU A 448 -10.82 19.46 13.97
N LEU A 449 -10.98 19.62 12.66
CA LEU A 449 -9.91 19.94 11.71
C LEU A 449 -10.08 21.37 11.18
N GLU A 450 -9.05 22.22 11.32
CA GLU A 450 -9.11 23.61 10.85
C GLU A 450 -8.67 23.76 9.39
N THR A 451 -9.59 24.28 8.58
CA THR A 451 -9.36 24.62 7.16
C THR A 451 -8.62 25.94 6.99
N ILE A 452 -8.03 26.20 5.81
CA ILE A 452 -7.47 27.52 5.51
C ILE A 452 -8.53 28.63 5.52
N ALA A 453 -9.80 28.30 5.24
CA ALA A 453 -10.97 29.16 5.39
C ALA A 453 -11.34 29.49 6.86
N GLY A 454 -10.68 28.91 7.86
CA GLY A 454 -10.99 29.09 9.28
C GLY A 454 -12.28 28.39 9.75
N LYS A 455 -12.85 27.50 8.92
CA LYS A 455 -13.93 26.59 9.32
C LYS A 455 -13.35 25.35 10.00
N LEU A 456 -14.06 24.86 11.00
CA LEU A 456 -13.79 23.58 11.66
C LEU A 456 -14.63 22.48 11.02
N LEU A 457 -14.01 21.35 10.71
CA LEU A 457 -14.66 20.15 10.15
C LEU A 457 -14.60 19.00 11.16
N ARG A 458 -15.71 18.28 11.34
CA ARG A 458 -15.81 17.15 12.28
C ARG A 458 -15.37 15.85 11.61
N VAL A 459 -14.56 15.07 12.31
CA VAL A 459 -14.13 13.71 11.91
C VAL A 459 -15.05 12.67 12.52
N PHE A 460 -15.60 11.79 11.68
CA PHE A 460 -16.39 10.64 12.08
C PHE A 460 -15.66 9.36 11.68
N ILE A 461 -15.40 8.47 12.65
CA ILE A 461 -14.74 7.18 12.41
C ILE A 461 -15.70 6.05 12.70
N TYR A 462 -15.95 5.25 11.66
CA TYR A 462 -16.82 4.10 11.66
C TYR A 462 -15.99 2.81 11.54
N ARG A 463 -16.64 1.65 11.63
CA ARG A 463 -15.98 0.33 11.55
C ARG A 463 -15.20 0.11 10.25
N THR A 464 -15.67 0.69 9.15
CA THR A 464 -15.18 0.43 7.78
C THR A 464 -14.91 1.70 6.97
N ALA A 465 -15.13 2.89 7.55
CA ALA A 465 -15.04 4.17 6.87
C ALA A 465 -14.56 5.29 7.83
N VAL A 466 -13.89 6.29 7.27
CA VAL A 466 -13.57 7.57 7.93
C VAL A 466 -14.19 8.67 7.08
N CYS A 467 -14.88 9.63 7.70
CA CYS A 467 -15.54 10.72 7.00
C CYS A 467 -15.27 12.06 7.68
N ILE A 468 -15.22 13.13 6.88
CA ILE A 468 -15.03 14.50 7.32
C ILE A 468 -16.26 15.28 6.86
N GLU A 469 -17.06 15.77 7.81
CA GLU A 469 -18.44 16.22 7.55
C GLU A 469 -19.23 15.16 6.74
N ASN A 470 -19.85 15.55 5.62
CA ASN A 470 -20.60 14.67 4.72
C ASN A 470 -19.72 13.82 3.78
N ALA A 471 -18.39 14.01 3.79
CA ALA A 471 -17.50 13.49 2.76
C ALA A 471 -16.63 12.35 3.29
N CYS A 472 -16.88 11.14 2.81
CA CYS A 472 -16.14 9.95 3.25
C CYS A 472 -14.87 9.71 2.43
N MET A 473 -13.82 9.30 3.12
CA MET A 473 -12.53 8.93 2.55
C MET A 473 -12.62 7.65 1.75
N THR A 474 -11.75 7.55 0.75
CA THR A 474 -11.58 6.41 -0.15
C THR A 474 -10.14 5.91 -0.09
N ARG A 475 -9.87 4.74 -0.67
CA ARG A 475 -8.49 4.21 -0.76
C ARG A 475 -7.67 5.04 -1.73
N GLY A 476 -6.40 5.29 -1.39
CA GLY A 476 -5.47 6.06 -2.22
C GLY A 476 -4.94 7.34 -1.58
N GLY A 477 -5.19 7.55 -0.28
CA GLY A 477 -4.47 8.57 0.49
C GLY A 477 -2.97 8.32 0.52
N LYS A 478 -2.18 9.39 0.67
CA LYS A 478 -0.71 9.39 0.57
C LYS A 478 -0.11 10.41 1.52
N GLU A 479 1.17 10.25 1.84
CA GLU A 479 1.95 11.18 2.64
C GLU A 479 3.19 11.60 1.86
N GLY A 480 3.60 12.85 2.05
CA GLY A 480 4.76 13.46 1.37
C GLY A 480 5.54 14.39 2.29
N SER A 481 6.48 15.14 1.72
CA SER A 481 7.44 15.95 2.47
C SER A 481 6.73 17.01 3.33
N ASN A 482 5.90 17.85 2.70
CA ASN A 482 5.18 18.96 3.34
C ASN A 482 3.66 18.69 3.54
N GLY A 483 3.21 17.44 3.53
CA GLY A 483 1.78 17.20 3.78
C GLY A 483 1.26 15.79 3.61
N ALA A 484 -0.07 15.69 3.66
CA ALA A 484 -0.85 14.48 3.43
C ALA A 484 -1.98 14.73 2.41
N LEU A 485 -2.35 13.69 1.67
CA LEU A 485 -3.43 13.68 0.70
C LEU A 485 -4.47 12.64 1.15
N HIS A 486 -5.71 13.08 1.36
CA HIS A 486 -6.86 12.23 1.66
C HIS A 486 -7.86 12.30 0.51
N VAL A 487 -8.10 11.18 -0.18
CA VAL A 487 -8.98 11.15 -1.35
C VAL A 487 -10.44 10.95 -0.91
N LEU A 488 -11.29 11.94 -1.16
CA LEU A 488 -12.70 11.94 -0.77
C LEU A 488 -13.64 11.48 -1.89
N ARG A 489 -14.78 10.87 -1.52
CA ARG A 489 -15.82 10.45 -2.47
C ARG A 489 -16.66 11.60 -3.02
N SER A 490 -16.72 12.72 -2.29
CA SER A 490 -17.62 13.85 -2.53
C SER A 490 -16.98 15.15 -2.03
N LEU A 491 -17.55 16.29 -2.44
CA LEU A 491 -17.20 17.60 -1.89
C LEU A 491 -17.71 17.75 -0.45
N ILE A 492 -16.87 18.32 0.41
CA ILE A 492 -17.18 18.75 1.78
C ILE A 492 -18.17 19.92 1.72
N LYS A 493 -19.24 19.81 2.50
CA LYS A 493 -20.25 20.84 2.75
C LYS A 493 -20.33 21.07 4.26
N PRO A 494 -19.56 22.03 4.82
CA PRO A 494 -19.57 22.29 6.26
C PRO A 494 -20.95 22.75 6.72
N ALA A 495 -21.46 22.18 7.82
CA ALA A 495 -22.76 22.57 8.35
C ALA A 495 -22.74 24.00 8.93
N ASP A 496 -23.75 24.81 8.61
CA ASP A 496 -23.91 26.19 9.08
C ASP A 496 -25.07 26.39 10.07
N LYS A 497 -25.98 25.41 10.18
CA LYS A 497 -27.25 25.47 10.93
C LYS A 497 -27.41 24.28 11.87
N THR A 498 -28.15 24.48 12.96
CA THR A 498 -28.60 23.42 13.88
C THR A 498 -29.68 22.53 13.26
N LEU A 499 -29.93 21.36 13.88
CA LEU A 499 -31.04 20.47 13.53
C LEU A 499 -32.38 21.21 13.54
N TYR A 500 -32.61 22.05 14.55
CA TYR A 500 -33.83 22.85 14.69
C TYR A 500 -34.04 23.83 13.52
N GLU A 501 -32.99 24.56 13.14
CA GLU A 501 -33.04 25.55 12.04
C GLU A 501 -33.26 24.90 10.67
N LEU A 502 -32.65 23.73 10.41
CA LEU A 502 -32.87 22.98 9.17
C LEU A 502 -34.31 22.45 9.06
N LEU A 503 -34.85 21.87 10.13
CA LEU A 503 -36.23 21.34 10.15
C LEU A 503 -37.27 22.46 9.97
N ILE A 504 -37.01 23.66 10.50
CA ILE A 504 -37.86 24.85 10.29
C ILE A 504 -37.74 25.36 8.86
N ALA A 505 -36.54 25.46 8.30
CA ALA A 505 -36.29 26.02 6.97
C ALA A 505 -36.84 25.14 5.83
N ASP A 506 -36.81 23.81 5.98
CA ASP A 506 -37.41 22.86 5.05
C ASP A 506 -38.95 22.93 5.08
N GLY A 507 -39.52 23.06 6.29
CA GLY A 507 -40.95 23.29 6.47
C GLY A 507 -41.86 22.08 6.24
N ARG A 508 -41.35 20.88 5.91
CA ARG A 508 -42.13 19.62 5.88
C ARG A 508 -42.29 18.94 7.25
N PHE A 509 -41.88 19.60 8.35
CA PHE A 509 -41.75 18.99 9.68
C PHE A 509 -42.57 19.70 10.78
N LYS A 510 -43.63 20.42 10.43
CA LYS A 510 -44.37 21.30 11.36
C LYS A 510 -45.06 20.50 12.47
N ILE A 511 -45.64 19.36 12.13
CA ILE A 511 -46.30 18.43 13.06
C ILE A 511 -45.26 17.82 13.99
N PHE A 512 -44.13 17.35 13.44
CA PHE A 512 -43.05 16.77 14.23
C PHE A 512 -42.45 17.78 15.22
N LEU A 513 -42.17 19.02 14.80
CA LEU A 513 -41.68 20.08 15.67
C LEU A 513 -42.69 20.44 16.77
N SER A 514 -43.99 20.51 16.47
CA SER A 514 -45.03 20.73 17.48
C SER A 514 -45.15 19.57 18.48
N LEU A 515 -44.89 18.33 18.06
CA LEU A 515 -44.86 17.17 18.95
C LEU A 515 -43.62 17.19 19.86
N MET A 516 -42.45 17.56 19.33
CA MET A 516 -41.21 17.76 20.09
C MET A 516 -41.36 18.86 21.15
N GLU A 517 -41.94 20.00 20.80
CA GLU A 517 -42.30 21.08 21.73
C GLU A 517 -43.28 20.58 22.81
N THR A 518 -44.35 19.89 22.43
CA THR A 518 -45.35 19.34 23.38
C THR A 518 -44.72 18.34 24.37
N ALA A 519 -43.71 17.58 23.94
CA ALA A 519 -43.00 16.63 24.78
C ALA A 519 -41.94 17.27 25.71
N GLY A 520 -41.55 18.53 25.47
CA GLY A 520 -40.43 19.21 26.11
C GLY A 520 -39.06 18.71 25.60
N LEU A 521 -38.97 18.44 24.30
CA LEU A 521 -37.78 17.89 23.62
C LEU A 521 -37.18 18.82 22.55
N ASP A 522 -37.79 19.99 22.29
CA ASP A 522 -37.33 20.95 21.28
C ASP A 522 -35.91 21.47 21.55
N GLU A 523 -35.53 21.63 22.82
CA GLU A 523 -34.17 21.97 23.23
C GLU A 523 -33.10 20.98 22.75
N LEU A 524 -33.44 19.69 22.58
CA LEU A 524 -32.52 18.67 22.06
C LEU A 524 -32.05 18.98 20.62
N LEU A 525 -32.89 19.68 19.85
CA LEU A 525 -32.61 20.04 18.46
C LEU A 525 -31.72 21.29 18.36
N LYS A 526 -31.59 22.06 19.45
CA LYS A 526 -30.84 23.34 19.53
C LYS A 526 -29.51 23.19 20.25
N GLN A 527 -29.43 22.32 21.26
CA GLN A 527 -28.24 22.13 22.10
C GLN A 527 -27.05 21.55 21.30
N GLU A 528 -25.84 21.95 21.70
CA GLU A 528 -24.60 21.39 21.16
C GLU A 528 -24.51 19.89 21.45
N GLY A 529 -24.04 19.11 20.47
CA GLY A 529 -23.99 17.67 20.59
C GLY A 529 -23.59 16.98 19.30
N SER A 530 -23.97 15.72 19.19
CA SER A 530 -23.74 14.88 18.02
C SER A 530 -24.87 13.89 17.95
N TYR A 531 -25.92 14.23 17.21
CA TYR A 531 -27.15 13.44 17.14
C TYR A 531 -27.42 12.96 15.72
N THR A 532 -28.10 11.82 15.60
CA THR A 532 -28.69 11.34 14.35
C THR A 532 -30.19 11.29 14.55
N ILE A 533 -30.95 12.05 13.75
CA ILE A 533 -32.40 12.12 13.84
C ILE A 533 -33.06 11.64 12.54
N PHE A 534 -33.97 10.69 12.67
CA PHE A 534 -34.85 10.27 11.59
C PHE A 534 -36.13 11.10 11.68
N ALA A 535 -36.21 12.21 10.95
CA ALA A 535 -37.31 13.18 11.05
C ALA A 535 -38.52 12.74 10.20
N PRO A 536 -39.69 12.45 10.78
CA PRO A 536 -40.91 12.16 10.04
C PRO A 536 -41.51 13.43 9.45
N THR A 537 -41.76 13.42 8.14
CA THR A 537 -42.47 14.52 7.46
C THR A 537 -43.93 14.64 7.93
N ASP A 538 -44.58 15.77 7.66
CA ASP A 538 -45.98 15.99 8.00
C ASP A 538 -46.89 14.91 7.37
N ASP A 539 -46.60 14.46 6.14
CA ASP A 539 -47.21 13.29 5.46
C ASP A 539 -47.23 12.01 6.32
N ALA A 540 -46.25 11.83 7.20
CA ALA A 540 -46.15 10.63 8.06
C ALA A 540 -47.27 10.55 9.12
N PHE A 541 -48.00 11.65 9.32
CA PHE A 541 -49.13 11.77 10.24
C PHE A 541 -50.49 11.83 9.49
N ASP A 542 -50.51 11.61 8.17
CA ASP A 542 -51.74 11.62 7.37
C ASP A 542 -52.76 10.58 7.85
N GLY A 543 -54.02 11.00 7.91
CA GLY A 543 -55.14 10.18 8.38
C GLY A 543 -55.37 10.21 9.90
N LEU A 544 -54.62 11.02 10.66
CA LEU A 544 -55.00 11.39 12.03
C LEU A 544 -56.05 12.51 12.05
N SER A 545 -57.08 12.36 12.88
CA SER A 545 -58.03 13.42 13.19
C SER A 545 -57.51 14.36 14.30
N LYS A 546 -58.23 15.45 14.59
CA LYS A 546 -57.88 16.36 15.70
C LYS A 546 -57.94 15.63 17.05
N GLU A 547 -58.87 14.69 17.18
CA GLU A 547 -59.08 13.84 18.34
C GLU A 547 -57.94 12.81 18.46
N ASP A 548 -57.42 12.28 17.36
CA ASP A 548 -56.19 11.47 17.38
C ASP A 548 -54.98 12.30 17.83
N PHE A 549 -54.78 13.52 17.31
CA PHE A 549 -53.69 14.37 17.78
C PHE A 549 -53.83 14.75 19.27
N ALA A 550 -55.04 15.00 19.76
CA ALA A 550 -55.30 15.22 21.17
C ALA A 550 -55.00 13.95 22.00
N LEU A 551 -55.35 12.77 21.50
CA LEU A 551 -55.05 11.48 22.13
C LEU A 551 -53.55 11.20 22.20
N LEU A 552 -52.80 11.44 21.12
CA LEU A 552 -51.34 11.30 21.08
C LEU A 552 -50.64 12.31 22.03
N LYS A 553 -51.17 13.54 22.14
CA LYS A 553 -50.67 14.55 23.09
C LYS A 553 -51.14 14.33 24.55
N SER A 554 -52.11 13.43 24.79
CA SER A 554 -52.62 13.14 26.15
C SER A 554 -51.67 12.32 27.02
N ASP A 555 -50.73 11.60 26.41
CA ASP A 555 -49.83 10.67 27.07
C ASP A 555 -48.37 11.06 26.79
N LEU A 556 -47.82 11.94 27.64
CA LEU A 556 -46.49 12.48 27.46
C LEU A 556 -45.39 11.41 27.54
N ASN A 557 -45.61 10.30 28.27
CA ASN A 557 -44.66 9.19 28.34
C ASN A 557 -44.68 8.37 27.04
N ALA A 558 -45.85 8.06 26.49
CA ALA A 558 -45.96 7.47 25.15
C ALA A 558 -45.31 8.39 24.09
N LEU A 559 -45.64 9.68 24.10
CA LEU A 559 -45.14 10.65 23.13
C LEU A 559 -43.61 10.80 23.19
N ARG A 560 -43.03 10.96 24.39
CA ARG A 560 -41.56 10.98 24.58
C ARG A 560 -40.92 9.68 24.13
N THR A 561 -41.53 8.52 24.42
CA THR A 561 -41.02 7.22 24.01
C THR A 561 -40.96 7.10 22.48
N ILE A 562 -42.00 7.54 21.77
CA ILE A 562 -42.04 7.54 20.30
C ILE A 562 -40.98 8.50 19.74
N LEU A 563 -40.95 9.75 20.19
CA LEU A 563 -40.06 10.78 19.66
C LEU A 563 -38.57 10.45 19.92
N LEU A 564 -38.22 10.00 21.14
CA LEU A 564 -36.85 9.62 21.49
C LEU A 564 -36.37 8.33 20.81
N TYR A 565 -37.28 7.54 20.21
CA TYR A 565 -36.90 6.42 19.34
C TYR A 565 -36.47 6.87 17.93
N HIS A 566 -36.78 8.11 17.52
CA HIS A 566 -36.30 8.66 16.25
C HIS A 566 -34.88 9.25 16.35
N ILE A 567 -34.29 9.33 17.56
CA ILE A 567 -33.04 10.07 17.81
C ILE A 567 -32.01 9.13 18.46
N SER A 568 -30.81 9.10 17.88
CA SER A 568 -29.63 8.37 18.38
C SER A 568 -28.49 9.34 18.73
N ASN A 569 -27.64 8.93 19.66
CA ASN A 569 -26.41 9.66 20.01
C ASN A 569 -25.24 9.18 19.12
N GLY A 570 -24.45 10.13 18.62
CA GLY A 570 -23.50 9.95 17.52
C GLY A 570 -24.07 10.46 16.19
N VAL A 571 -23.18 10.83 15.27
CA VAL A 571 -23.52 11.21 13.88
C VAL A 571 -23.29 10.00 12.97
N PHE A 572 -24.34 9.51 12.31
CA PHE A 572 -24.30 8.35 11.42
C PHE A 572 -24.77 8.74 10.03
N ILE A 573 -23.82 8.98 9.12
CA ILE A 573 -24.08 9.31 7.71
C ILE A 573 -24.05 8.05 6.82
N ASN A 574 -24.75 8.07 5.70
CA ASN A 574 -24.91 6.96 4.75
C ASN A 574 -23.57 6.38 4.31
N GLY A 575 -22.62 7.25 3.95
CA GLY A 575 -21.26 6.85 3.55
C GLY A 575 -20.39 6.25 4.66
N GLY A 576 -20.79 6.40 5.92
CA GLY A 576 -20.12 5.84 7.09
C GLY A 576 -20.66 4.49 7.55
N LEU A 577 -21.90 4.15 7.17
CA LEU A 577 -22.54 2.88 7.52
C LEU A 577 -21.92 1.71 6.74
N GLU A 578 -21.86 0.52 7.36
CA GLU A 578 -21.41 -0.67 6.65
C GLU A 578 -22.52 -1.13 5.69
N GLY A 579 -22.23 -1.09 4.38
CA GLY A 579 -23.20 -1.36 3.32
C GLY A 579 -23.54 -2.85 3.18
N GLY A 580 -24.83 -3.14 2.95
CA GLY A 580 -25.35 -4.51 2.81
C GLY A 580 -25.53 -5.27 4.14
N VAL A 581 -25.31 -4.62 5.29
CA VAL A 581 -25.56 -5.18 6.63
C VAL A 581 -26.42 -4.24 7.49
N THR A 582 -27.15 -4.82 8.45
CA THR A 582 -27.98 -4.05 9.38
C THR A 582 -27.12 -3.48 10.51
N ASN A 583 -26.92 -2.16 10.47
CA ASN A 583 -26.26 -1.39 11.52
C ASN A 583 -27.28 -1.15 12.65
N LEU A 584 -26.89 -1.32 13.92
CA LEU A 584 -27.77 -1.12 15.07
C LEU A 584 -27.41 0.18 15.78
N LEU A 585 -28.30 1.19 15.69
CA LEU A 585 -28.10 2.49 16.34
C LEU A 585 -28.94 2.57 17.61
N LYS A 586 -28.30 2.79 18.77
CA LYS A 586 -29.02 2.90 20.04
C LYS A 586 -29.69 4.27 20.18
N THR A 587 -31.00 4.26 20.42
CA THR A 587 -31.80 5.49 20.55
C THR A 587 -31.77 6.06 21.97
N PHE A 588 -32.24 7.29 22.14
CA PHE A 588 -32.50 7.86 23.47
C PHE A 588 -33.67 7.17 24.19
N GLN A 589 -34.60 6.54 23.46
CA GLN A 589 -35.63 5.68 24.06
C GLN A 589 -35.04 4.38 24.64
N GLY A 590 -33.96 3.87 24.05
CA GLY A 590 -33.18 2.75 24.59
C GLY A 590 -33.09 1.53 23.66
N ASN A 591 -34.14 1.26 22.86
CA ASN A 591 -34.13 0.20 21.86
C ASN A 591 -33.31 0.64 20.63
N ASN A 592 -32.86 -0.32 19.82
CA ASN A 592 -32.06 -0.02 18.64
C ASN A 592 -32.96 0.26 17.41
N LEU A 593 -32.50 1.18 16.55
CA LEU A 593 -32.93 1.28 15.16
C LEU A 593 -32.10 0.31 14.31
N GLN A 594 -32.74 -0.33 13.34
CA GLN A 594 -32.12 -1.24 12.38
C GLN A 594 -31.89 -0.48 11.06
N VAL A 595 -30.66 -0.01 10.85
CA VAL A 595 -30.31 0.87 9.73
C VAL A 595 -29.48 0.13 8.68
N LEU A 596 -30.01 -0.02 7.49
CA LEU A 596 -29.42 -0.77 6.38
C LEU A 596 -29.12 0.18 5.23
N SER A 597 -27.85 0.32 4.83
CA SER A 597 -27.46 1.03 3.60
C SER A 597 -27.32 0.04 2.45
N VAL A 598 -28.00 0.30 1.32
CA VAL A 598 -27.94 -0.50 0.09
C VAL A 598 -27.96 0.45 -1.11
N ASN A 599 -27.14 0.23 -2.13
CA ASN A 599 -27.18 1.02 -3.38
C ASN A 599 -27.15 2.57 -3.19
N ASN A 600 -26.57 3.05 -2.07
CA ASN A 600 -26.56 4.45 -1.65
C ASN A 600 -27.91 5.03 -1.16
N SER A 601 -28.93 4.21 -0.89
CA SER A 601 -30.09 4.57 -0.07
C SER A 601 -29.97 4.00 1.36
N ILE A 602 -30.62 4.66 2.33
CA ILE A 602 -30.79 4.14 3.69
C ILE A 602 -32.22 3.61 3.84
N HIS A 603 -32.35 2.49 4.56
CA HIS A 603 -33.62 2.02 5.10
C HIS A 603 -33.48 1.89 6.62
N VAL A 604 -34.48 2.33 7.38
CA VAL A 604 -34.52 2.30 8.85
C VAL A 604 -35.74 1.52 9.33
N ASN A 605 -35.54 0.41 10.04
CA ASN A 605 -36.61 -0.55 10.37
C ASN A 605 -37.44 -1.01 9.15
N SER A 606 -36.82 -1.07 7.97
CA SER A 606 -37.46 -1.31 6.65
C SER A 606 -38.34 -0.17 6.11
N VAL A 607 -38.27 1.04 6.69
CA VAL A 607 -38.82 2.28 6.13
C VAL A 607 -37.76 2.97 5.28
N ASP A 608 -38.14 3.44 4.09
CA ASP A 608 -37.24 4.15 3.18
C ASP A 608 -36.91 5.57 3.66
N VAL A 609 -35.64 5.97 3.53
CA VAL A 609 -35.15 7.33 3.79
C VAL A 609 -34.95 8.05 2.44
N PRO A 610 -35.93 8.83 1.93
CA PRO A 610 -35.81 9.55 0.66
C PRO A 610 -34.67 10.58 0.64
N ASP A 611 -34.57 11.44 1.66
CA ASP A 611 -33.53 12.45 1.78
C ASP A 611 -32.63 12.09 2.98
N SER A 612 -31.31 12.03 2.78
CA SER A 612 -30.34 11.60 3.82
C SER A 612 -29.10 12.50 3.83
N ASP A 613 -28.29 12.36 4.89
CA ASP A 613 -27.03 13.10 5.09
C ASP A 613 -27.19 14.63 5.12
N LEU A 614 -28.33 15.12 5.63
CA LEU A 614 -28.57 16.54 5.85
C LEU A 614 -27.82 17.00 7.11
N MET A 615 -26.58 17.46 6.92
CA MET A 615 -25.65 17.82 8.00
C MET A 615 -26.07 19.09 8.75
N ALA A 616 -26.11 19.00 10.08
CA ALA A 616 -26.29 20.11 11.02
C ALA A 616 -25.06 20.29 11.91
N THR A 617 -24.89 21.46 12.52
CA THR A 617 -23.79 21.76 13.45
C THR A 617 -23.77 20.84 14.67
N ASN A 618 -24.95 20.40 15.14
CA ASN A 618 -25.14 19.47 16.26
C ASN A 618 -25.59 18.05 15.85
N GLY A 619 -25.63 17.70 14.55
CA GLY A 619 -26.03 16.35 14.13
C GLY A 619 -26.18 16.11 12.63
N VAL A 620 -26.99 15.10 12.27
CA VAL A 620 -27.44 14.81 10.90
C VAL A 620 -28.93 14.45 10.90
N ILE A 621 -29.68 14.94 9.91
CA ILE A 621 -31.09 14.58 9.66
C ILE A 621 -31.16 13.55 8.52
N HIS A 622 -31.96 12.52 8.76
CA HIS A 622 -32.46 11.58 7.76
C HIS A 622 -33.98 11.74 7.68
N VAL A 623 -34.54 11.98 6.51
CA VAL A 623 -35.97 12.25 6.34
C VAL A 623 -36.72 10.93 6.15
N VAL A 624 -37.79 10.69 6.91
CA VAL A 624 -38.63 9.49 6.79
C VAL A 624 -40.09 9.84 6.53
N LYS A 625 -40.81 8.97 5.80
CA LYS A 625 -42.24 9.14 5.49
C LYS A 625 -43.17 8.39 6.45
N ASN A 626 -42.64 7.83 7.53
CA ASN A 626 -43.41 7.09 8.53
C ASN A 626 -42.87 7.39 9.93
N VAL A 627 -43.77 7.45 10.91
CA VAL A 627 -43.41 7.48 12.33
C VAL A 627 -42.78 6.13 12.70
N LEU A 628 -41.56 6.17 13.21
CA LEU A 628 -40.80 5.00 13.65
C LEU A 628 -41.25 4.56 15.04
N TYR A 629 -41.35 3.25 15.23
CA TYR A 629 -41.73 2.62 16.50
C TYR A 629 -40.96 1.29 16.68
N PRO A 630 -40.60 0.89 17.92
CA PRO A 630 -39.91 -0.38 18.16
C PRO A 630 -40.89 -1.55 18.00
N GLY A 631 -40.54 -2.55 17.19
CA GLY A 631 -41.39 -3.72 16.92
C GLY A 631 -41.63 -4.64 18.13
N ASP A 632 -40.84 -4.48 19.19
CA ASP A 632 -40.85 -5.25 20.43
C ASP A 632 -41.52 -4.52 21.61
N LEU A 633 -41.87 -3.23 21.45
CA LEU A 633 -42.46 -2.41 22.51
C LEU A 633 -44.00 -2.53 22.52
N PRO A 634 -44.63 -3.13 23.54
CA PRO A 634 -46.08 -3.29 23.57
C PRO A 634 -46.82 -1.98 23.86
N VAL A 635 -48.14 -2.00 23.64
CA VAL A 635 -49.08 -0.93 24.02
C VAL A 635 -50.12 -1.51 24.98
N GLY A 636 -50.38 -0.86 26.12
CA GLY A 636 -51.42 -1.33 27.07
C GLY A 636 -52.75 -0.57 27.01
N ARG A 637 -52.81 0.49 26.19
CA ARG A 637 -53.99 1.33 25.95
C ARG A 637 -54.62 1.00 24.60
N GLN A 638 -55.89 0.58 24.59
CA GLN A 638 -56.58 0.11 23.38
C GLN A 638 -56.90 1.24 22.39
N ASP A 639 -57.20 2.43 22.91
CA ASP A 639 -57.35 3.68 22.15
C ASP A 639 -56.04 4.07 21.46
N LEU A 640 -54.93 4.06 22.21
CA LEU A 640 -53.60 4.34 21.68
C LEU A 640 -53.14 3.26 20.67
N LEU A 641 -53.48 1.98 20.88
CA LEU A 641 -53.22 0.91 19.90
C LEU A 641 -53.91 1.17 18.56
N VAL A 642 -55.16 1.64 18.58
CA VAL A 642 -55.90 1.99 17.36
C VAL A 642 -55.27 3.19 16.66
N LEU A 643 -54.84 4.22 17.41
CA LEU A 643 -54.12 5.37 16.85
C LEU A 643 -52.78 4.95 16.23
N LEU A 644 -51.96 4.20 16.95
CA LEU A 644 -50.63 3.79 16.46
C LEU A 644 -50.73 2.90 15.22
N ARG A 645 -51.80 2.10 15.09
CA ARG A 645 -52.11 1.34 13.85
C ARG A 645 -52.54 2.22 12.66
N LYS A 646 -52.94 3.48 12.86
CA LYS A 646 -53.14 4.45 11.76
C LYS A 646 -51.80 4.95 11.21
N LEU A 647 -50.83 5.21 12.09
CA LEU A 647 -49.49 5.72 11.74
C LEU A 647 -48.56 4.63 11.21
N ILE A 648 -48.43 3.55 11.97
CA ILE A 648 -47.37 2.54 11.84
C ILE A 648 -47.97 1.33 11.13
N LYS A 649 -47.81 1.30 9.80
CA LYS A 649 -48.37 0.26 8.91
C LYS A 649 -47.37 -0.84 8.55
N TYR A 650 -46.08 -0.64 8.86
CA TYR A 650 -44.96 -1.49 8.41
C TYR A 650 -44.56 -2.58 9.43
N ILE A 651 -45.10 -2.56 10.66
CA ILE A 651 -44.92 -3.59 11.71
C ILE A 651 -46.23 -3.91 12.42
N GLN A 652 -46.33 -5.10 13.01
CA GLN A 652 -47.45 -5.50 13.85
C GLN A 652 -47.22 -5.08 15.31
N ILE A 653 -47.99 -4.11 15.79
CA ILE A 653 -47.90 -3.64 17.19
C ILE A 653 -48.57 -4.64 18.15
N GLN A 654 -47.81 -5.08 19.16
CA GLN A 654 -48.27 -5.94 20.25
C GLN A 654 -49.11 -5.17 21.27
N PHE A 655 -50.21 -5.78 21.74
CA PHE A 655 -51.01 -5.27 22.85
C PHE A 655 -50.76 -6.09 24.12
N VAL A 656 -50.56 -5.43 25.26
CA VAL A 656 -50.38 -6.06 26.58
C VAL A 656 -51.19 -5.27 27.61
N SER A 657 -52.33 -5.81 28.02
CA SER A 657 -53.23 -5.16 29.00
C SER A 657 -52.48 -4.76 30.27
N GLY A 658 -52.64 -3.52 30.72
CA GLY A 658 -51.98 -2.97 31.90
C GLY A 658 -50.55 -2.47 31.68
N PHE A 659 -49.97 -2.59 30.49
CA PHE A 659 -48.68 -1.97 30.17
C PHE A 659 -48.78 -0.43 30.13
N SER A 660 -47.86 0.25 30.82
CA SER A 660 -47.66 1.70 30.77
C SER A 660 -46.23 2.03 30.35
N TYR A 661 -46.05 3.14 29.65
CA TYR A 661 -44.72 3.63 29.30
C TYR A 661 -44.02 4.17 30.55
N ALA A 662 -42.80 3.69 30.80
CA ALA A 662 -41.92 4.26 31.81
C ALA A 662 -41.63 5.73 31.50
N GLU A 663 -41.51 6.56 32.54
CA GLU A 663 -41.04 7.93 32.37
C GLU A 663 -39.55 7.90 31.98
N ILE A 664 -39.22 8.50 30.83
CA ILE A 664 -37.83 8.66 30.40
C ILE A 664 -37.30 9.96 31.02
N PRO A 665 -36.34 9.91 31.96
CA PRO A 665 -35.83 11.10 32.62
C PRO A 665 -35.04 11.95 31.62
N LEU A 666 -35.47 13.21 31.43
CA LEU A 666 -34.83 14.16 30.50
C LEU A 666 -33.51 14.75 31.06
N THR A 667 -32.79 14.02 31.92
CA THR A 667 -31.55 14.46 32.58
C THR A 667 -30.36 14.64 31.62
N PHE A 668 -30.50 14.17 30.38
CA PHE A 668 -29.56 14.46 29.29
C PHE A 668 -29.71 15.89 28.73
N LEU A 669 -30.86 16.56 28.91
CA LEU A 669 -31.05 17.97 28.57
C LEU A 669 -30.40 18.85 29.63
N LYS A 670 -29.09 19.10 29.49
CA LYS A 670 -28.34 19.99 30.38
C LYS A 670 -28.79 21.44 30.17
N ARG A 671 -29.67 21.92 31.06
CA ARG A 671 -30.13 23.32 31.08
C ARG A 671 -29.05 24.25 31.61
N THR A 672 -28.05 24.56 30.78
CA THR A 672 -26.93 25.46 31.12
C THR A 672 -27.42 26.91 31.21
N ILE A 673 -27.85 27.33 32.41
CA ILE A 673 -28.23 28.73 32.68
C ILE A 673 -26.96 29.55 32.92
N THR A 674 -26.38 30.10 31.85
CA THR A 674 -25.24 31.02 31.93
C THR A 674 -25.70 32.42 32.34
N THR A 675 -25.92 32.62 33.64
CA THR A 675 -26.24 33.95 34.21
C THR A 675 -25.02 34.87 34.12
N THR A 676 -24.88 35.56 32.98
CA THR A 676 -23.77 36.49 32.73
C THR A 676 -23.99 37.78 33.53
N HIS A 677 -23.54 37.78 34.79
CA HIS A 677 -23.46 39.00 35.58
C HIS A 677 -22.31 39.88 35.06
N TYR A 678 -22.66 40.83 34.20
CA TYR A 678 -21.79 41.96 33.87
C TYR A 678 -21.61 42.83 35.12
N ILE A 679 -20.48 42.65 35.82
CA ILE A 679 -20.00 43.58 36.83
C ILE A 679 -19.02 44.51 36.12
N GLU A 680 -19.45 45.74 35.82
CA GLU A 680 -18.52 46.79 35.40
C GLU A 680 -17.60 47.14 36.57
N VAL A 681 -16.30 46.90 36.41
CA VAL A 681 -15.26 47.35 37.34
C VAL A 681 -14.41 48.39 36.61
N PRO A 682 -14.26 49.61 37.15
CA PRO A 682 -13.55 50.69 36.45
C PRO A 682 -12.04 50.44 36.40
N ASP A 683 -11.41 51.00 35.36
CA ASP A 683 -10.00 50.83 35.02
C ASP A 683 -9.06 51.59 35.98
N SER A 684 -8.17 50.88 36.69
CA SER A 684 -7.03 51.49 37.38
C SER A 684 -5.87 50.53 37.74
N THR A 685 -4.72 50.73 37.08
CA THR A 685 -3.32 50.62 37.59
C THR A 685 -2.78 49.31 38.22
N LYS A 686 -1.59 48.91 37.75
CA LYS A 686 -0.77 47.77 38.25
C LYS A 686 -0.10 48.04 39.61
N VAL A 687 -0.10 47.05 40.52
CA VAL A 687 0.98 46.81 41.52
C VAL A 687 1.19 45.29 41.71
N ILE A 688 2.39 44.88 42.14
CA ILE A 688 2.86 43.49 42.25
C ILE A 688 2.60 42.91 43.65
N ARG A 689 2.04 41.68 43.75
CA ARG A 689 2.57 40.60 44.63
C ARG A 689 1.88 39.25 44.43
N VAL A 690 2.64 38.17 44.65
CA VAL A 690 2.16 36.79 44.76
C VAL A 690 2.05 36.43 46.26
N ILE A 691 0.91 35.89 46.67
CA ILE A 691 0.72 35.13 47.92
C ILE A 691 -0.26 34.00 47.60
N GLU A 692 0.07 32.77 47.97
CA GLU A 692 -0.82 31.60 47.82
C GLU A 692 -1.81 31.52 48.98
N GLY A 693 -3.02 31.00 48.72
CA GLY A 693 -4.04 30.75 49.73
C GLY A 693 -5.04 29.68 49.26
N GLU A 694 -5.18 28.61 50.04
CA GLU A 694 -6.04 27.47 49.71
C GLU A 694 -7.54 27.77 49.92
N PRO A 695 -8.44 27.36 49.00
CA PRO A 695 -9.86 27.29 49.26
C PRO A 695 -10.25 25.95 49.91
N THR A 696 -10.95 26.01 51.04
CA THR A 696 -11.39 24.85 51.83
C THR A 696 -12.84 24.46 51.54
N ILE A 697 -13.15 23.15 51.61
CA ILE A 697 -14.40 22.52 52.09
C ILE A 697 -15.72 23.03 51.43
N THR A 698 -16.57 22.19 50.80
CA THR A 698 -17.59 21.38 51.50
C THR A 698 -18.28 20.41 50.53
N LYS A 699 -18.73 19.24 51.00
CA LYS A 699 -19.63 18.33 50.24
C LYS A 699 -20.55 17.53 51.18
N VAL A 700 -21.87 17.74 51.10
CA VAL A 700 -22.94 16.90 51.71
C VAL A 700 -24.13 16.90 50.73
N THR A 701 -24.59 15.81 50.09
CA THR A 701 -25.49 14.69 50.53
C THR A 701 -26.84 15.13 51.15
N ARG A 702 -27.93 14.33 51.18
CA ARG A 702 -28.20 12.86 51.28
C ARG A 702 -29.61 12.57 50.68
N VAL A 703 -30.15 11.36 50.43
CA VAL A 703 -29.84 10.08 49.70
C VAL A 703 -31.03 9.15 49.97
N ILE A 704 -31.63 8.48 48.97
CA ILE A 704 -32.62 7.35 49.09
C ILE A 704 -32.90 6.75 47.67
N GLU A 705 -33.09 5.45 47.42
CA GLU A 705 -32.62 4.21 48.09
C GLU A 705 -32.99 2.98 47.20
N THR A 706 -32.16 1.93 47.14
CA THR A 706 -32.49 0.47 47.13
C THR A 706 -31.34 -0.41 46.56
N GLU A 707 -31.21 -1.62 47.11
CA GLU A 707 -30.29 -2.70 46.67
C GLU A 707 -31.12 -3.99 46.40
N PRO A 708 -30.56 -5.22 46.19
CA PRO A 708 -29.18 -5.62 45.84
C PRO A 708 -29.08 -6.65 44.68
N THR A 709 -27.87 -6.89 44.13
CA THR A 709 -27.16 -8.20 44.19
C THR A 709 -25.90 -8.32 43.30
N VAL A 710 -24.74 -8.35 43.97
CA VAL A 710 -23.50 -9.13 43.68
C VAL A 710 -23.35 -9.83 42.32
N THR A 711 -22.34 -9.44 41.52
CA THR A 711 -21.14 -10.28 41.27
C THR A 711 -19.91 -9.43 40.90
N LYS A 712 -18.69 -9.95 41.09
CA LYS A 712 -17.40 -9.30 40.84
C LYS A 712 -17.04 -9.28 39.35
N VAL A 713 -16.23 -8.30 38.90
CA VAL A 713 -14.90 -8.53 38.28
C VAL A 713 -14.06 -7.24 38.36
N VAL A 714 -12.74 -7.43 38.36
CA VAL A 714 -11.64 -6.45 38.42
C VAL A 714 -11.70 -5.39 37.31
N VAL A 715 -11.27 -4.17 37.64
CA VAL A 715 -10.61 -3.25 36.69
C VAL A 715 -9.34 -2.71 37.38
N GLU A 716 -8.19 -2.84 36.73
CA GLU A 716 -6.94 -2.20 37.15
C GLU A 716 -6.97 -0.73 36.74
N GLY A 717 -6.45 0.16 37.57
CA GLY A 717 -6.28 1.58 37.25
C GLY A 717 -4.82 1.92 37.09
N GLU A 718 -4.46 2.61 36.01
CA GLU A 718 -3.20 3.36 35.92
C GLU A 718 -3.44 4.81 36.39
N PRO A 719 -2.85 5.24 37.51
CA PRO A 719 -3.03 6.59 38.03
C PRO A 719 -1.89 7.52 37.58
N VAL A 720 -2.25 8.69 37.05
CA VAL A 720 -1.30 9.81 36.94
C VAL A 720 -1.05 10.37 38.34
N ILE A 721 0.16 10.23 38.88
CA ILE A 721 0.54 10.69 40.22
C ILE A 721 1.66 11.72 40.14
N THR A 722 1.36 12.92 40.64
CA THR A 722 2.36 13.96 40.94
C THR A 722 3.11 13.66 42.24
N LYS A 723 4.37 14.12 42.34
CA LYS A 723 5.07 14.31 43.63
C LYS A 723 4.23 15.23 44.55
N VAL A 724 4.35 15.25 45.89
CA VAL A 724 5.58 15.29 46.70
C VAL A 724 5.44 14.59 48.08
N THR A 725 6.53 13.91 48.42
CA THR A 725 7.09 13.52 49.73
C THR A 725 6.52 14.13 51.03
N ARG A 726 6.33 13.29 52.06
CA ARG A 726 6.89 13.57 53.41
C ARG A 726 7.28 12.29 54.17
N VAL A 727 8.26 12.45 55.05
CA VAL A 727 8.86 11.49 56.02
C VAL A 727 8.59 12.13 57.41
N ILE A 728 8.58 11.51 58.60
CA ILE A 728 9.40 10.44 59.21
C ILE A 728 8.60 9.83 60.39
N GLU A 729 8.73 8.53 60.65
CA GLU A 729 9.08 7.95 61.98
C GLU A 729 9.20 6.41 61.92
N GLY A 730 10.29 5.86 62.47
CA GLY A 730 10.44 4.44 62.79
C GLY A 730 10.02 4.18 64.26
N ASP A 731 10.18 3.01 64.86
CA ASP A 731 10.86 1.76 64.49
C ASP A 731 10.38 0.70 65.54
N PRO A 732 10.92 -0.53 65.66
CA PRO A 732 11.22 -1.55 64.65
C PRO A 732 10.49 -2.88 64.94
N SER A 733 10.65 -3.90 64.09
CA SER A 733 10.78 -5.28 64.59
C SER A 733 11.64 -6.15 63.66
N ILE A 734 12.46 -7.02 64.25
CA ILE A 734 13.42 -7.88 63.54
C ILE A 734 13.29 -9.31 64.09
N THR A 735 13.09 -10.30 63.21
CA THR A 735 13.43 -11.69 63.56
C THR A 735 14.03 -12.44 62.36
N LYS A 736 15.36 -12.54 62.42
CA LYS A 736 16.29 -13.17 61.50
C LYS A 736 16.24 -14.72 61.53
N VAL A 737 16.53 -15.35 60.36
CA VAL A 737 17.54 -16.44 60.15
C VAL A 737 17.14 -17.86 60.64
N THR A 738 17.61 -19.02 60.13
CA THR A 738 18.81 -19.51 59.38
C THR A 738 18.37 -20.51 58.27
N ARG A 739 19.04 -20.81 57.13
CA ARG A 739 20.45 -21.23 56.83
C ARG A 739 20.78 -22.61 57.48
N VAL A 740 21.74 -23.45 57.06
CA VAL A 740 23.09 -23.28 56.44
C VAL A 740 23.45 -24.47 55.50
N ILE A 741 24.61 -24.33 54.84
CA ILE A 741 25.56 -25.32 54.24
C ILE A 741 25.68 -25.14 52.72
N GLU A 742 26.83 -24.81 52.12
CA GLU A 742 28.15 -24.28 52.57
C GLU A 742 28.83 -23.58 51.36
N GLY A 743 30.07 -23.02 51.37
CA GLY A 743 31.14 -22.92 52.37
C GLY A 743 32.16 -21.81 52.01
N ASP A 744 33.24 -21.69 52.78
CA ASP A 744 34.16 -20.52 52.91
C ASP A 744 35.63 -20.91 52.53
N PRO A 745 36.71 -20.10 52.70
CA PRO A 745 36.84 -18.65 52.97
C PRO A 745 37.95 -17.90 52.17
N ALA A 746 38.03 -16.55 52.30
CA ALA A 746 39.27 -15.84 52.72
C ALA A 746 39.16 -14.28 52.85
N LEU A 747 39.54 -13.76 54.04
CA LEU A 747 40.19 -12.46 54.31
C LEU A 747 39.47 -11.10 54.09
N THR A 748 38.67 -10.72 55.09
CA THR A 748 38.71 -9.47 55.93
C THR A 748 39.81 -8.41 55.69
N LYS A 749 39.68 -7.10 55.98
CA LYS A 749 39.20 -6.33 57.20
C LYS A 749 38.92 -4.85 56.76
N VAL A 750 37.88 -4.08 57.15
CA VAL A 750 37.39 -3.55 58.45
C VAL A 750 37.84 -2.09 58.79
N THR A 751 36.86 -1.16 58.70
CA THR A 751 36.63 0.14 59.39
C THR A 751 37.53 1.39 59.27
N ARG A 752 36.78 2.50 59.04
CA ARG A 752 36.88 3.89 59.59
C ARG A 752 37.47 5.00 58.70
N VAL A 753 37.13 6.24 59.09
CA VAL A 753 37.05 7.47 58.29
C VAL A 753 37.94 8.55 58.87
N ILE A 754 38.57 9.38 58.02
CA ILE A 754 38.77 10.84 58.16
C ILE A 754 39.25 11.42 56.80
N GLU A 755 39.22 12.75 56.70
CA GLU A 755 39.49 13.59 55.52
C GLU A 755 40.91 13.48 54.92
N GLY A 756 41.10 13.98 53.69
CA GLY A 756 42.41 14.51 53.25
C GLY A 756 42.88 14.15 51.83
N ASP A 757 42.88 15.14 50.94
CA ASP A 757 43.79 15.27 49.77
C ASP A 757 45.28 15.23 50.21
N PRO A 758 46.30 14.95 49.36
CA PRO A 758 46.54 15.73 48.13
C PRO A 758 47.33 15.13 46.92
N ALA A 759 46.91 15.56 45.71
CA ALA A 759 47.68 16.29 44.67
C ALA A 759 48.98 15.76 43.96
N LEU A 760 49.08 16.12 42.65
CA LEU A 760 50.30 16.27 41.78
C LEU A 760 51.05 14.94 41.44
N THR A 761 51.80 14.73 40.33
CA THR A 761 52.23 15.50 39.13
C THR A 761 52.72 14.47 38.04
N THR A 762 52.96 14.71 36.74
CA THR A 762 52.86 15.85 35.78
C THR A 762 52.70 15.30 34.35
N VAL A 763 52.09 16.05 33.41
CA VAL A 763 52.72 16.30 32.09
C VAL A 763 52.62 17.80 31.80
N THR A 764 53.76 18.46 31.56
CA THR A 764 53.88 19.90 31.31
C THR A 764 53.63 20.22 29.81
N ARG A 765 53.23 21.42 29.38
CA ARG A 765 53.37 22.78 29.99
C ARG A 765 52.32 23.77 29.43
N VAL A 766 51.75 24.62 30.30
CA VAL A 766 51.43 26.08 30.20
C VAL A 766 51.38 26.68 28.76
N VAL A 767 50.31 27.36 28.32
CA VAL A 767 49.93 28.76 28.69
C VAL A 767 48.42 29.01 28.85
N GLU A 768 48.12 29.89 29.82
CA GLU A 768 46.97 30.76 30.14
C GLU A 768 45.87 31.05 29.10
N GLY A 769 44.69 31.51 29.57
CA GLY A 769 43.92 32.53 28.83
C GLY A 769 42.40 32.56 29.00
N ASP A 770 41.89 33.41 29.92
CA ASP A 770 40.48 33.72 30.21
C ASP A 770 39.66 34.28 28.99
N PRO A 771 38.30 34.26 29.01
CA PRO A 771 37.48 34.66 27.85
C PRO A 771 37.11 36.16 27.83
N SER A 772 37.35 36.89 26.74
CA SER A 772 36.62 38.15 26.47
C SER A 772 36.65 38.66 25.02
N ARG A 773 35.79 39.65 24.74
CA ARG A 773 35.42 40.19 23.42
C ARG A 773 36.40 41.23 22.85
N SER A 774 36.70 41.14 21.55
CA SER A 774 36.85 42.28 20.61
C SER A 774 36.84 41.69 19.18
N LYS A 775 36.21 42.22 18.11
CA LYS A 775 35.73 43.55 17.67
C LYS A 775 36.84 44.52 17.21
N VAL A 776 36.65 45.12 16.02
CA VAL A 776 37.48 46.13 15.30
C VAL A 776 38.56 45.53 14.35
N THR A 777 38.89 46.04 13.13
CA THR A 777 38.19 46.77 12.01
C THR A 777 39.18 46.86 10.80
N ARG A 778 38.69 47.00 9.54
CA ARG A 778 39.42 47.55 8.33
C ARG A 778 40.51 46.64 7.68
N VAL A 779 41.01 46.84 6.44
CA VAL A 779 40.83 47.90 5.40
C VAL A 779 40.57 47.31 3.98
N ILE A 780 39.99 48.12 3.10
CA ILE A 780 39.65 47.93 1.67
C ILE A 780 40.84 47.98 0.69
N LYS A 781 40.79 47.17 -0.38
CA LYS A 781 41.21 47.47 -1.80
C LYS A 781 40.79 46.28 -2.68
N GLY A 782 40.17 46.38 -3.85
CA GLY A 782 39.54 47.45 -4.66
C GLY A 782 38.72 46.74 -5.78
N GLY A 783 38.12 47.36 -6.80
CA GLY A 783 37.96 48.76 -7.17
C GLY A 783 37.41 48.85 -8.61
N SER A 784 36.15 49.29 -8.77
CA SER A 784 35.46 49.75 -10.00
C SER A 784 35.80 49.12 -11.37
N THR A 785 34.77 48.59 -12.05
CA THR A 785 34.16 49.34 -13.18
C THR A 785 32.72 48.88 -13.45
N ILE A 786 31.87 49.83 -13.86
CA ILE A 786 30.56 49.57 -14.49
C ILE A 786 30.69 50.02 -15.93
N THR A 787 30.22 49.20 -16.88
CA THR A 787 30.07 49.62 -18.28
C THR A 787 28.60 49.48 -18.70
N LYS A 788 27.86 50.58 -18.65
CA LYS A 788 26.58 50.71 -19.37
C LYS A 788 26.88 51.05 -20.82
N VAL A 789 26.31 50.30 -21.76
CA VAL A 789 26.15 50.75 -23.16
C VAL A 789 24.69 50.61 -23.52
N THR A 790 24.11 51.68 -24.05
CA THR A 790 22.73 51.71 -24.55
C THR A 790 22.76 52.07 -26.03
N ARG A 791 22.18 51.23 -26.89
CA ARG A 791 21.67 51.67 -28.20
C ARG A 791 20.50 50.81 -28.66
N VAL A 792 19.81 51.29 -29.68
CA VAL A 792 18.46 50.92 -30.12
C VAL A 792 18.43 50.98 -31.66
N ILE A 793 17.37 50.41 -32.27
CA ILE A 793 16.83 50.63 -33.63
C ILE A 793 17.06 49.47 -34.62
N ASP A 794 15.92 48.94 -35.10
CA ASP A 794 15.55 48.24 -36.35
C ASP A 794 16.42 47.12 -36.98
N GLY A 795 15.76 46.29 -37.80
CA GLY A 795 16.41 45.28 -38.64
C GLY A 795 15.48 44.18 -39.17
N THR A 796 14.48 44.51 -40.02
CA THR A 796 13.74 43.49 -40.81
C THR A 796 14.14 43.54 -42.28
N GLU A 797 14.82 42.50 -42.76
CA GLU A 797 15.16 42.25 -44.18
C GLU A 797 14.77 40.79 -44.47
N VAL A 798 14.04 40.39 -45.53
CA VAL A 798 13.63 41.01 -46.80
C VAL A 798 14.75 41.14 -47.83
N ASP A 799 14.90 40.10 -48.66
CA ASP A 799 15.88 40.03 -49.74
C ASP A 799 15.65 41.02 -50.90
N ALA A 800 16.75 41.36 -51.57
CA ALA A 800 16.88 42.47 -52.49
C ALA A 800 16.32 42.24 -53.92
N ASP A 801 15.03 41.94 -54.04
CA ASP A 801 14.32 42.04 -55.34
C ASP A 801 12.81 42.40 -55.26
N GLY A 802 12.32 42.79 -54.07
CA GLY A 802 11.10 43.60 -53.92
C GLY A 802 9.75 42.99 -54.35
N LYS A 803 9.63 41.67 -54.49
CA LYS A 803 8.38 40.99 -54.88
C LYS A 803 7.93 39.88 -53.92
N ARG A 804 6.69 40.00 -53.43
CA ARG A 804 5.84 38.82 -53.15
C ARG A 804 5.23 38.34 -54.47
N VAL A 805 5.20 37.02 -54.74
CA VAL A 805 4.10 36.31 -55.46
C VAL A 805 4.35 34.78 -55.58
N THR A 806 3.28 34.02 -55.32
CA THR A 806 2.95 32.58 -55.55
C THR A 806 3.93 31.59 -56.25
N GLY A 807 4.12 30.41 -55.63
CA GLY A 807 3.28 29.21 -55.86
C GLY A 807 3.56 28.24 -57.04
N GLY A 808 3.41 26.92 -56.77
CA GLY A 808 3.42 25.81 -57.75
C GLY A 808 4.60 24.84 -57.59
N ALA A 809 4.54 23.52 -57.31
CA ALA A 809 3.53 22.45 -57.10
C ALA A 809 3.67 21.26 -58.09
N ARG A 810 3.22 20.06 -57.64
CA ARG A 810 3.08 18.71 -58.29
C ARG A 810 4.12 17.67 -57.80
N TYR A 811 3.80 16.72 -56.91
CA TYR A 811 2.94 15.49 -57.01
C TYR A 811 3.88 14.24 -56.83
N THR A 812 3.49 13.09 -56.24
CA THR A 812 2.18 12.51 -55.86
C THR A 812 2.32 11.42 -54.77
N THR A 813 1.38 11.34 -53.80
CA THR A 813 0.78 10.12 -53.12
C THR A 813 1.64 8.92 -52.66
N ALA A 814 1.40 8.21 -51.56
CA ALA A 814 0.42 8.22 -50.44
C ALA A 814 1.02 7.35 -49.27
N ASN A 815 0.46 7.12 -48.07
CA ASN A 815 -0.91 7.20 -47.50
C ASN A 815 -0.88 7.77 -46.07
N GLU A 816 -2.01 8.32 -45.60
CA GLU A 816 -2.30 8.58 -44.18
C GLU A 816 -3.34 7.58 -43.64
N PRO A 817 -3.36 7.29 -42.32
CA PRO A 817 -4.34 6.39 -41.73
C PRO A 817 -5.72 7.05 -41.55
N GLN A 818 -6.79 6.35 -41.92
CA GLN A 818 -8.15 6.82 -41.69
C GLN A 818 -8.54 6.72 -40.21
N ILE A 819 -9.06 7.81 -39.65
CA ILE A 819 -9.82 7.79 -38.40
C ILE A 819 -11.21 7.23 -38.72
N ILE A 820 -11.64 6.21 -37.97
CA ILE A 820 -13.03 5.70 -38.01
C ILE A 820 -13.80 6.40 -36.89
N GLU A 821 -14.77 7.22 -37.26
CA GLU A 821 -15.70 7.83 -36.32
C GLU A 821 -16.59 6.74 -35.68
N GLY A 822 -16.69 6.77 -34.34
CA GLY A 822 -17.61 5.91 -33.61
C GLY A 822 -19.07 6.38 -33.76
N PRO A 823 -20.06 5.50 -33.54
CA PRO A 823 -21.47 5.87 -33.64
C PRO A 823 -21.85 6.95 -32.62
N ASP A 824 -22.54 7.99 -33.09
CA ASP A 824 -23.08 9.06 -32.25
C ASP A 824 -24.28 8.57 -31.42
N PHE A 825 -24.15 8.67 -30.09
CA PHE A 825 -25.19 8.29 -29.13
C PHE A 825 -26.08 9.46 -28.68
N SER A 826 -25.92 10.66 -29.25
CA SER A 826 -26.64 11.90 -28.86
C SER A 826 -28.18 11.85 -28.94
N LYS A 827 -28.76 10.77 -29.48
CA LYS A 827 -30.21 10.61 -29.71
C LYS A 827 -30.93 9.64 -28.77
N ILE A 828 -30.25 9.00 -27.81
CA ILE A 828 -30.90 8.10 -26.83
C ILE A 828 -31.40 8.90 -25.60
N THR A 829 -32.25 9.90 -25.83
CA THR A 829 -32.74 10.84 -24.81
C THR A 829 -34.22 11.21 -24.96
N THR A 830 -35.08 10.27 -25.40
CA THR A 830 -36.53 10.24 -25.02
C THR A 830 -37.21 8.96 -25.52
N ILE A 831 -37.48 7.99 -24.63
CA ILE A 831 -38.41 6.88 -24.90
C ILE A 831 -39.29 6.62 -23.68
N HIS A 832 -40.40 7.36 -23.58
CA HIS A 832 -41.56 6.92 -22.80
C HIS A 832 -42.52 6.17 -23.72
N GLY A 833 -42.71 4.87 -23.48
CA GLY A 833 -43.93 4.17 -23.87
C GLY A 833 -44.06 3.64 -25.31
N ASN A 834 -43.11 2.84 -25.81
CA ASN A 834 -43.47 1.76 -26.76
C ASN A 834 -42.50 0.55 -26.65
N PRO A 835 -42.96 -0.62 -26.16
CA PRO A 835 -42.10 -1.81 -26.04
C PRO A 835 -41.61 -2.39 -27.38
N SER A 836 -42.39 -2.24 -28.47
CA SER A 836 -42.16 -2.96 -29.74
C SER A 836 -40.87 -2.59 -30.49
N LEU A 837 -40.26 -1.44 -30.18
CA LEU A 837 -39.02 -0.98 -30.83
C LEU A 837 -37.75 -1.67 -30.29
N ILE A 838 -37.82 -2.30 -29.11
CA ILE A 838 -36.67 -2.97 -28.49
C ILE A 838 -36.34 -4.27 -29.22
N ASP A 839 -37.35 -5.03 -29.62
CA ASP A 839 -37.17 -6.29 -30.36
C ASP A 839 -36.67 -6.04 -31.79
N GLU A 840 -37.15 -4.99 -32.47
CA GLU A 840 -36.77 -4.65 -33.84
C GLU A 840 -35.28 -4.24 -33.97
N GLU A 841 -34.77 -3.39 -33.07
CA GLU A 841 -33.33 -3.10 -33.01
C GLU A 841 -32.50 -4.30 -32.52
N SER A 842 -33.04 -5.16 -31.67
CA SER A 842 -32.35 -6.38 -31.21
C SER A 842 -32.14 -7.38 -32.36
N GLU A 843 -33.14 -7.58 -33.24
CA GLU A 843 -32.95 -8.35 -34.48
C GLU A 843 -31.93 -7.68 -35.40
N ARG A 844 -31.98 -6.34 -35.53
CA ARG A 844 -31.07 -5.56 -36.38
C ARG A 844 -29.60 -5.73 -35.99
N ILE A 845 -29.30 -5.61 -34.70
CA ILE A 845 -27.96 -5.84 -34.13
C ILE A 845 -27.53 -7.30 -34.30
N THR A 846 -28.44 -8.25 -34.06
CA THR A 846 -28.17 -9.68 -34.25
C THR A 846 -27.79 -10.01 -35.70
N LYS A 847 -28.40 -9.33 -36.68
CA LYS A 847 -28.12 -9.49 -38.11
C LYS A 847 -26.71 -9.01 -38.48
N ILE A 848 -26.31 -7.84 -37.99
CA ILE A 848 -24.96 -7.27 -38.17
C ILE A 848 -23.88 -8.23 -37.63
N ILE A 849 -24.12 -8.84 -36.48
CA ILE A 849 -23.21 -9.83 -35.86
C ILE A 849 -23.10 -11.12 -36.70
N GLN A 850 -24.16 -11.54 -37.40
CA GLN A 850 -24.14 -12.72 -38.27
C GLN A 850 -23.49 -12.47 -39.64
N GLU A 851 -23.63 -11.28 -40.20
CA GLU A 851 -23.13 -10.96 -41.55
C GLU A 851 -21.62 -10.71 -41.59
N GLY A 852 -21.00 -10.27 -40.49
CA GLY A 852 -19.54 -10.08 -40.39
C GLY A 852 -18.70 -11.37 -40.28
N GLY A 853 -19.31 -12.55 -40.23
CA GLY A 853 -18.66 -13.81 -39.80
C GLY A 853 -18.41 -14.86 -40.89
N ARG A 854 -17.54 -14.60 -41.87
CA ARG A 854 -17.15 -15.61 -42.89
C ARG A 854 -15.65 -15.63 -43.22
N PHE A 855 -14.93 -16.66 -42.75
CA PHE A 855 -14.06 -17.49 -43.60
C PHE A 855 -13.79 -18.87 -42.95
N ALA A 856 -13.63 -19.87 -43.82
CA ALA A 856 -13.86 -21.31 -43.59
C ALA A 856 -13.04 -22.05 -42.51
N ALA A 857 -13.59 -23.18 -42.04
CA ALA A 857 -12.91 -24.20 -41.23
C ALA A 857 -12.95 -25.60 -41.90
N ALA A 858 -11.93 -26.43 -41.63
CA ALA A 858 -11.82 -27.84 -42.03
C ALA A 858 -10.73 -28.53 -41.18
N ARG A 859 -10.70 -29.84 -40.89
CA ARG A 859 -11.59 -31.05 -40.97
C ARG A 859 -10.87 -32.14 -40.13
N LYS A 860 -11.46 -33.17 -39.51
CA LYS A 860 -12.84 -33.57 -39.12
C LYS A 860 -12.70 -34.77 -38.14
N ALA A 861 -13.41 -34.81 -37.01
CA ALA A 861 -13.37 -35.94 -36.05
C ALA A 861 -14.72 -36.71 -35.95
N PRO A 862 -14.73 -38.04 -35.69
CA PRO A 862 -15.95 -38.86 -35.66
C PRO A 862 -16.61 -38.98 -34.27
N ALA A 863 -17.81 -39.57 -34.23
CA ALA A 863 -18.76 -39.54 -33.11
C ALA A 863 -18.42 -40.49 -31.92
N GLY A 864 -18.89 -40.14 -30.71
CA GLY A 864 -18.60 -40.90 -29.47
C GLY A 864 -19.51 -40.63 -28.26
N MET A 865 -20.79 -41.00 -28.36
CA MET A 865 -21.69 -41.48 -27.27
C MET A 865 -21.99 -40.64 -25.99
N ARG A 866 -23.28 -40.26 -25.85
CA ARG A 866 -24.11 -40.14 -24.61
C ARG A 866 -23.68 -39.22 -23.45
N ARG A 867 -24.44 -38.12 -23.27
CA ARG A 867 -24.64 -37.45 -21.97
C ARG A 867 -25.38 -38.34 -20.96
N ARG A 868 -25.02 -38.27 -19.68
CA ARG A 868 -25.93 -38.43 -18.52
C ARG A 868 -25.58 -37.38 -17.47
N ALA A 869 -26.59 -36.67 -16.96
CA ALA A 869 -26.42 -35.73 -15.86
C ALA A 869 -26.36 -36.45 -14.50
N ARG A 870 -25.78 -35.80 -13.48
CA ARG A 870 -25.93 -36.22 -12.08
C ARG A 870 -26.04 -35.00 -11.17
N LEU A 871 -26.94 -35.08 -10.19
CA LEU A 871 -27.27 -33.97 -9.28
C LEU A 871 -26.11 -33.66 -8.33
N VAL A 872 -26.01 -32.38 -7.96
CA VAL A 872 -25.30 -31.95 -6.74
C VAL A 872 -26.17 -32.27 -5.52
N ARG A 873 -25.58 -32.88 -4.48
CA ARG A 873 -26.15 -32.90 -3.12
C ARG A 873 -25.15 -32.31 -2.15
N ARG A 874 -25.59 -31.30 -1.37
CA ARG A 874 -24.92 -30.90 -0.12
C ARG A 874 -25.14 -31.99 0.93
N HIS A 875 -24.19 -32.19 1.84
CA HIS A 875 -24.43 -32.86 3.12
C HIS A 875 -23.85 -32.01 4.26
N HIS A 876 -24.63 -31.83 5.33
CA HIS A 876 -24.14 -31.36 6.61
C HIS A 876 -23.29 -32.44 7.30
N LYS A 877 -22.38 -31.99 8.19
CA LYS A 877 -21.94 -32.79 9.34
C LYS A 877 -22.80 -32.44 10.56
N PRO A 878 -23.24 -33.41 11.38
CA PRO A 878 -23.64 -33.15 12.76
C PRO A 878 -22.39 -32.96 13.66
N ARG A 879 -22.62 -32.54 14.91
CA ARG A 879 -21.63 -32.61 16.00
C ARG A 879 -21.61 -34.02 16.60
N GLU A 880 -20.42 -34.48 16.95
CA GLU A 880 -20.03 -34.80 18.33
C GLU A 880 -18.71 -34.07 18.61
#